data_AF-A0A538CQV8-F1
#
_entry.id   AF-A0A538CQV8-F1
#
_cell.length_a   1.000
_cell.length_b   1.000
_cell.length_c   1.000
_cell.angle_alpha   90.00
_cell.angle_beta   90.00
_cell.angle_gamma   90.00
#
_symmetry.space_group_name_H-M   'P 1'
#
loop_
_entity.id
_entity.type
_entity.pdbx_description
1 polymer ?
#
loop_
_entity_poly.entity_id
_entity_poly.type
_entity_poly.pdbx_seq_one_letter_code
_entity_poly.pdbx_strand_id
1 'polypeptide(L)'
;MPRRVVGLVVLLCLALVAAPATMAKPSSHARTSHKVSARYKKVQRKRLLKAIKKNPRLIRSKSFIKKASLVNFKLPITVRLRGSTAATNPNLATVDLGASLGQRTIGLGGSLSGEITFHDSYDGGALGNVELSLNPGPKALASTSIPLLWNTDVTNPLTSIAPTYNLGSGTAGCGNFHGNSPLTISGNHTAPYWNTQGDYDASNAPAGYVPIVPGVDDPSKLLASPAVGSSDNLGPAATPFPYSAQSDPGGFTQPPSVGDTVFRTAPLSLGIATPGTEVNQTDASANGAQGSQNLVIGKSGGQANLFGNIPGKSYGIDVTVNLATRINSILRAVDPDFVPLVANKAWPTTFSDCEQAYTGAVQNYISGVHLKGSLKISPAITSDGKLRIAKATLSTLDQNDPTRIALAACLFPYSLYKAENNSSDTVAQTVADYTANGQKPTNDFVARNAPSNVNCGATPTKVVQDAPTLNIAAANAANGYTTTVDGKRVSVAGDLLVNNISADVLIGDADAPAASPASSGYYLALGDSIAYGYNAAQFAAQFPAVNQASFNYGYVNVFAAHMQQSNPGLSVVNDGCPGEKTNSLLNGFNPGGGLCGKGSGFPYAFLHHNYGVGNSQMQDAVNWLNAHPNTSPITLNIGANDLLDFLSACGFPAAAANPCISAGLQSQFNTIVANTNTILNNLQAVAPNANYAVMGVYNPYPTLLAIGPITGDGAIAQLNSMIRSIAIQHGAHFVDPLPVFNPSGSSGGPETGDVPVICALTGMCPGGTFNPGSPLADIHPSKQGYKALASLFESATGL
;
A
#
# COMPACT_ATOMS: atom_id res chain seq x y z
N MET A 1 51.07 -64.04 10.94
CA MET A 1 49.95 -64.93 10.59
C MET A 1 48.66 -64.25 10.99
N PRO A 2 47.54 -64.41 10.27
CA PRO A 2 47.36 -64.46 8.80
C PRO A 2 46.24 -63.45 8.39
N ARG A 3 45.75 -63.19 7.17
CA ARG A 3 45.77 -63.82 5.82
C ARG A 3 45.17 -62.74 4.86
N ARG A 4 45.84 -62.40 3.74
CA ARG A 4 45.56 -62.82 2.33
C ARG A 4 44.48 -61.99 1.60
N VAL A 5 44.81 -61.21 0.54
CA VAL A 5 45.12 -61.60 -0.89
C VAL A 5 43.80 -61.81 -1.66
N VAL A 6 43.46 -61.16 -2.79
CA VAL A 6 44.07 -61.06 -4.16
C VAL A 6 43.43 -59.81 -4.84
N GLY A 7 44.08 -58.89 -5.57
CA GLY A 7 44.88 -59.00 -6.81
C GLY A 7 43.97 -58.66 -8.03
N LEU A 8 44.09 -57.52 -8.69
CA LEU A 8 45.07 -57.19 -9.73
C LEU A 8 45.28 -58.33 -10.76
N VAL A 9 44.61 -58.20 -11.89
CA VAL A 9 44.78 -58.91 -13.17
C VAL A 9 44.70 -57.77 -14.20
N VAL A 10 45.61 -57.47 -15.11
CA VAL A 10 46.83 -58.11 -15.61
C VAL A 10 47.59 -56.99 -16.34
N LEU A 11 48.88 -56.86 -16.08
CA LEU A 11 49.84 -56.18 -16.95
C LEU A 11 50.80 -57.25 -17.45
N LEU A 12 51.11 -57.19 -18.74
CA LEU A 12 52.12 -57.94 -19.50
C LEU A 12 51.81 -59.38 -19.94
N CYS A 13 51.57 -59.50 -21.24
CA CYS A 13 52.15 -60.54 -22.08
C CYS A 13 52.67 -59.90 -23.37
N LEU A 14 53.99 -60.00 -23.57
CA LEU A 14 54.78 -60.14 -24.82
C LEU A 14 54.57 -59.09 -25.93
N ALA A 15 55.51 -58.20 -26.26
CA ALA A 15 56.82 -58.41 -26.92
C ALA A 15 56.76 -58.86 -28.41
N LEU A 16 57.35 -58.02 -29.27
CA LEU A 16 57.97 -58.28 -30.60
C LEU A 16 57.07 -58.60 -31.82
N VAL A 17 56.85 -57.58 -32.67
CA VAL A 17 57.18 -57.64 -34.13
C VAL A 17 57.54 -56.21 -34.59
N ALA A 18 58.68 -56.06 -35.26
CA ALA A 18 59.14 -54.84 -35.92
C ALA A 18 58.83 -54.88 -37.43
N ALA A 19 58.39 -53.76 -38.01
CA ALA A 19 58.70 -53.31 -39.39
C ALA A 19 58.18 -51.86 -39.63
N PRO A 20 58.77 -51.07 -40.56
CA PRO A 20 58.87 -49.61 -40.44
C PRO A 20 57.97 -48.80 -41.40
N ALA A 21 57.99 -47.46 -41.21
CA ALA A 21 57.50 -46.40 -42.11
C ALA A 21 55.96 -46.27 -42.23
N THR A 22 55.33 -45.12 -42.09
CA THR A 22 55.58 -43.86 -42.81
C THR A 22 54.99 -42.68 -42.02
N MET A 23 55.64 -41.52 -42.10
CA MET A 23 55.03 -40.24 -41.71
C MET A 23 53.89 -39.91 -42.66
N ALA A 24 52.69 -39.72 -42.12
CA ALA A 24 51.61 -39.00 -42.79
C ALA A 24 50.87 -38.14 -41.76
N LYS A 25 51.05 -36.81 -41.84
CA LYS A 25 49.98 -35.86 -41.48
C LYS A 25 48.94 -35.97 -42.61
N PRO A 26 47.64 -36.08 -42.31
CA PRO A 26 46.80 -34.89 -42.14
C PRO A 26 45.69 -35.16 -41.10
N SER A 27 44.78 -34.30 -40.66
CA SER A 27 44.28 -32.99 -41.06
C SER A 27 43.59 -32.40 -39.82
N SER A 28 43.53 -31.08 -39.77
CA SER A 28 42.68 -30.30 -38.88
C SER A 28 41.21 -30.72 -39.00
N HIS A 29 40.71 -31.55 -38.08
CA HIS A 29 39.28 -31.68 -37.87
C HIS A 29 38.81 -30.54 -36.97
N ALA A 30 38.01 -29.65 -37.57
CA ALA A 30 37.27 -28.61 -36.90
C ALA A 30 36.58 -29.19 -35.65
N ARG A 31 36.87 -28.59 -34.49
CA ARG A 31 36.09 -28.78 -33.26
C ARG A 31 34.64 -28.38 -33.58
N THR A 32 33.81 -29.37 -33.83
CA THR A 32 32.36 -29.21 -33.78
C THR A 32 32.01 -28.71 -32.37
N SER A 33 31.39 -27.53 -32.29
CA SER A 33 30.96 -26.95 -31.03
C SER A 33 29.92 -27.88 -30.40
N HIS A 34 30.26 -28.53 -29.30
CA HIS A 34 29.30 -29.31 -28.53
C HIS A 34 28.18 -28.39 -28.07
N LYS A 35 27.02 -28.45 -28.73
CA LYS A 35 25.80 -27.78 -28.27
C LYS A 35 25.48 -28.32 -26.88
N VAL A 36 25.57 -27.43 -25.89
CA VAL A 36 25.31 -27.72 -24.48
C VAL A 36 23.88 -28.26 -24.31
N SER A 37 23.71 -29.41 -23.64
CA SER A 37 22.40 -30.06 -23.50
C SER A 37 21.40 -29.24 -22.68
N ALA A 38 20.11 -29.36 -22.97
CA ALA A 38 19.03 -28.64 -22.28
C ALA A 38 19.01 -28.94 -20.76
N ARG A 39 19.28 -30.18 -20.37
CA ARG A 39 19.38 -30.61 -18.96
C ARG A 39 20.52 -29.89 -18.24
N TYR A 40 21.68 -29.77 -18.88
CA TYR A 40 22.80 -29.01 -18.32
C TYR A 40 22.42 -27.53 -18.13
N LYS A 41 21.85 -26.89 -19.16
CA LYS A 41 21.40 -25.48 -19.07
C LYS A 41 20.45 -25.25 -17.90
N LYS A 42 19.45 -26.12 -17.70
CA LYS A 42 18.49 -26.04 -16.58
C LYS A 42 19.18 -26.13 -15.21
N VAL A 43 20.10 -27.10 -15.03
CA VAL A 43 20.84 -27.26 -13.76
C VAL A 43 21.74 -26.06 -13.49
N GLN A 44 22.45 -25.56 -14.51
CA GLN A 44 23.32 -24.40 -14.34
C GLN A 44 22.55 -23.13 -14.00
N ARG A 45 21.40 -22.87 -14.65
CA ARG A 45 20.52 -21.73 -14.30
C ARG A 45 20.11 -21.76 -12.82
N LYS A 46 19.69 -22.92 -12.29
CA LYS A 46 19.36 -23.08 -10.86
C LYS A 46 20.57 -22.80 -9.96
N ARG A 47 21.76 -23.30 -10.33
CA ARG A 47 23.00 -23.07 -9.57
C ARG A 47 23.38 -21.59 -9.56
N LEU A 48 23.29 -20.91 -10.71
CA LEU A 48 23.58 -19.48 -10.84
C LEU A 48 22.61 -18.65 -9.99
N LEU A 49 21.31 -18.97 -10.01
CA LEU A 49 20.31 -18.29 -9.19
C LEU A 49 20.58 -18.46 -7.68
N LYS A 50 20.88 -19.69 -7.23
CA LYS A 50 21.23 -19.94 -5.82
C LYS A 50 22.51 -19.21 -5.42
N ALA A 51 23.52 -19.20 -6.30
CA ALA A 51 24.79 -18.53 -6.06
C ALA A 51 24.61 -17.01 -5.93
N ILE A 52 23.88 -16.37 -6.84
CA ILE A 52 23.69 -14.92 -6.83
C ILE A 52 22.79 -14.46 -5.66
N LYS A 53 21.79 -15.26 -5.26
CA LYS A 53 21.00 -15.01 -4.03
C LYS A 53 21.86 -15.12 -2.77
N LYS A 54 22.77 -16.08 -2.69
CA LYS A 54 23.69 -16.22 -1.54
C LYS A 54 24.75 -15.12 -1.50
N ASN A 55 25.23 -14.69 -2.68
CA ASN A 55 26.26 -13.67 -2.80
C ASN A 55 26.00 -12.77 -4.01
N PRO A 56 25.30 -11.63 -3.84
CA PRO A 56 25.00 -10.69 -4.91
C PRO A 56 26.26 -10.09 -5.58
N ARG A 57 27.42 -10.11 -4.90
CA ARG A 57 28.68 -9.60 -5.48
C ARG A 57 29.16 -10.41 -6.67
N LEU A 58 28.67 -11.64 -6.87
CA LEU A 58 29.00 -12.46 -8.03
C LEU A 58 28.63 -11.81 -9.37
N ILE A 59 27.68 -10.86 -9.39
CA ILE A 59 27.33 -10.10 -10.60
C ILE A 59 28.53 -9.33 -11.19
N ARG A 60 29.54 -8.99 -10.38
CA ARG A 60 30.79 -8.34 -10.83
C ARG A 60 31.78 -9.32 -11.46
N SER A 61 31.57 -10.63 -11.29
CA SER A 61 32.53 -11.64 -11.74
C SER A 61 32.39 -11.91 -13.23
N LYS A 62 33.45 -11.67 -14.00
CA LYS A 62 33.52 -12.06 -15.42
C LYS A 62 33.20 -13.54 -15.63
N SER A 63 33.58 -14.41 -14.68
CA SER A 63 33.29 -15.85 -14.74
C SER A 63 31.80 -16.17 -14.58
N PHE A 64 31.11 -15.43 -13.71
CA PHE A 64 29.66 -15.55 -13.54
C PHE A 64 28.95 -15.10 -14.81
N ILE A 65 29.32 -13.92 -15.35
CA ILE A 65 28.72 -13.37 -16.57
C ILE A 65 28.88 -14.34 -17.74
N LYS A 66 30.09 -14.85 -18.00
CA LYS A 66 30.31 -15.85 -19.07
C LYS A 66 29.44 -17.10 -18.91
N LYS A 67 29.30 -17.62 -17.68
CA LYS A 67 28.45 -18.79 -17.39
C LYS A 67 26.97 -18.48 -17.55
N ALA A 68 26.54 -17.30 -17.12
CA ALA A 68 25.17 -16.82 -17.23
C ALA A 68 24.77 -16.64 -18.70
N SER A 69 25.62 -15.97 -19.48
CA SER A 69 25.52 -15.80 -20.93
C SER A 69 25.40 -17.13 -21.68
N LEU A 70 26.29 -18.09 -21.40
CA LEU A 70 26.30 -19.41 -22.07
C LEU A 70 24.96 -20.17 -21.97
N VAL A 71 24.19 -19.92 -20.90
CA VAL A 71 22.94 -20.62 -20.64
C VAL A 71 21.71 -19.75 -20.81
N ASN A 72 21.83 -18.54 -21.36
CA ASN A 72 20.73 -17.56 -21.40
C ASN A 72 20.06 -17.44 -20.02
N PHE A 73 20.86 -17.17 -19.00
CA PHE A 73 20.38 -17.07 -17.63
C PHE A 73 19.41 -15.90 -17.52
N LYS A 74 18.33 -16.12 -16.79
CA LYS A 74 17.26 -15.17 -16.53
C LYS A 74 17.26 -14.90 -15.03
N LEU A 75 17.43 -13.65 -14.66
CA LEU A 75 17.46 -13.21 -13.27
C LEU A 75 16.22 -12.36 -12.99
N PRO A 76 15.25 -12.87 -12.20
CA PRO A 76 14.13 -12.08 -11.73
C PRO A 76 14.61 -10.93 -10.85
N ILE A 77 14.07 -9.75 -11.08
CA ILE A 77 14.43 -8.51 -10.39
C ILE A 77 13.21 -7.67 -10.05
N THR A 78 13.31 -6.90 -8.97
CA THR A 78 12.43 -5.76 -8.72
C THR A 78 13.21 -4.47 -8.98
N VAL A 79 12.69 -3.58 -9.82
CA VAL A 79 13.18 -2.21 -9.98
C VAL A 79 12.38 -1.31 -9.05
N ARG A 80 13.01 -0.74 -8.02
CA ARG A 80 12.34 0.07 -6.99
C ARG A 80 12.87 1.49 -6.96
N LEU A 81 11.98 2.50 -7.00
CA LEU A 81 12.36 3.90 -6.87
C LEU A 81 12.76 4.25 -5.42
N ARG A 82 13.89 4.94 -5.26
CA ARG A 82 14.54 5.16 -3.94
C ARG A 82 13.98 6.40 -3.25
N GLY A 83 13.67 6.29 -1.95
CA GLY A 83 13.23 7.43 -1.13
C GLY A 83 11.89 8.03 -1.56
N SER A 84 11.03 7.22 -2.17
CA SER A 84 9.84 7.70 -2.86
C SER A 84 8.67 8.11 -1.95
N THR A 85 8.64 7.63 -0.71
CA THR A 85 7.65 8.00 0.30
C THR A 85 8.12 9.12 1.23
N ALA A 86 9.35 9.62 1.06
CA ALA A 86 9.89 10.70 1.87
C ALA A 86 9.47 12.07 1.33
N ALA A 87 9.36 13.07 2.21
CA ALA A 87 9.13 14.48 1.81
C ALA A 87 10.22 15.02 0.85
N THR A 88 11.41 14.42 0.86
CA THR A 88 12.53 14.75 -0.03
C THR A 88 12.61 13.83 -1.26
N ASN A 89 11.49 13.24 -1.70
CA ASN A 89 11.47 12.29 -2.81
C ASN A 89 12.19 12.87 -4.05
N PRO A 90 13.31 12.26 -4.49
CA PRO A 90 14.11 12.79 -5.59
C PRO A 90 13.56 12.38 -6.96
N ASN A 91 12.58 11.47 -7.02
CA ASN A 91 12.10 10.91 -8.26
C ASN A 91 10.91 11.74 -8.76
N LEU A 92 11.18 12.64 -9.70
CA LEU A 92 10.18 13.56 -10.23
C LEU A 92 9.91 13.30 -11.71
N ALA A 93 8.69 13.60 -12.13
CA ALA A 93 8.34 13.75 -13.52
C ALA A 93 7.53 15.02 -13.71
N THR A 94 7.56 15.55 -14.92
CA THR A 94 6.80 16.70 -15.34
C THR A 94 5.74 16.25 -16.33
N VAL A 95 4.50 16.63 -16.06
CA VAL A 95 3.34 16.37 -16.92
C VAL A 95 2.83 17.71 -17.42
N ASP A 96 2.88 17.93 -18.72
CA ASP A 96 2.31 19.11 -19.37
C ASP A 96 1.04 18.71 -20.11
N LEU A 97 -0.12 19.18 -19.65
CA LEU A 97 -1.42 18.84 -20.22
C LEU A 97 -1.93 19.93 -21.19
N GLY A 98 -1.00 20.68 -21.79
CA GLY A 98 -1.28 21.67 -22.82
C GLY A 98 -1.84 23.00 -22.27
N ALA A 99 -2.24 23.91 -23.16
CA ALA A 99 -2.60 25.28 -22.79
C ALA A 99 -3.75 25.39 -21.76
N SER A 100 -4.64 24.41 -21.68
CA SER A 100 -5.81 24.46 -20.80
C SER A 100 -5.52 24.06 -19.35
N LEU A 101 -4.61 23.11 -19.11
CA LEU A 101 -4.29 22.60 -17.77
C LEU A 101 -2.84 22.89 -17.34
N GLY A 102 -1.98 23.14 -18.32
CA GLY A 102 -0.57 23.47 -18.19
C GLY A 102 0.27 22.38 -17.54
N GLN A 103 1.40 22.81 -16.96
CA GLN A 103 2.46 21.91 -16.51
C GLN A 103 2.48 21.69 -15.00
N ARG A 104 2.72 20.44 -14.57
CA ARG A 104 2.85 20.02 -13.17
C ARG A 104 4.10 19.16 -12.97
N THR A 105 4.74 19.31 -11.82
CA THR A 105 5.73 18.34 -11.34
C THR A 105 5.06 17.37 -10.39
N ILE A 106 5.29 16.07 -10.58
CA ILE A 106 4.74 14.99 -9.77
C ILE A 106 5.86 14.15 -9.17
N GLY A 107 5.61 13.62 -7.97
CA GLY A 107 6.47 12.60 -7.38
C GLY A 107 6.21 11.23 -7.99
N LEU A 108 7.25 10.41 -8.12
CA LEU A 108 7.18 9.01 -8.55
C LEU A 108 7.74 8.08 -7.47
N GLY A 109 7.15 6.90 -7.36
CA GLY A 109 7.56 5.90 -6.39
C GLY A 109 7.13 4.49 -6.74
N GLY A 110 7.20 3.59 -5.75
CA GLY A 110 6.83 2.19 -5.94
C GLY A 110 7.91 1.37 -6.65
N SER A 111 7.47 0.27 -7.26
CA SER A 111 8.38 -0.70 -7.86
C SER A 111 7.73 -1.47 -9.00
N LEU A 112 8.55 -2.02 -9.89
CA LEU A 112 8.12 -2.83 -11.03
C LEU A 112 8.87 -4.17 -11.02
N SER A 113 8.19 -5.24 -11.41
CA SER A 113 8.77 -6.56 -11.60
C SER A 113 9.43 -6.65 -12.97
N GLY A 114 10.49 -7.44 -13.08
CA GLY A 114 11.23 -7.59 -14.32
C GLY A 114 12.23 -8.73 -14.32
N GLU A 115 12.90 -8.88 -15.44
CA GLU A 115 13.87 -9.93 -15.66
C GLU A 115 15.09 -9.38 -16.41
N ILE A 116 16.28 -9.73 -15.95
CA ILE A 116 17.53 -9.51 -16.68
C ILE A 116 17.90 -10.81 -17.39
N THR A 117 17.99 -10.76 -18.72
CA THR A 117 18.46 -11.88 -19.54
C THR A 117 19.90 -11.66 -19.97
N PHE A 118 20.76 -12.62 -19.64
CA PHE A 118 22.17 -12.65 -20.02
C PHE A 118 22.31 -13.42 -21.33
N HIS A 119 22.62 -12.74 -22.42
CA HIS A 119 22.81 -13.37 -23.74
C HIS A 119 24.25 -13.85 -23.95
N ASP A 120 24.41 -14.82 -24.83
CA ASP A 120 25.71 -15.30 -25.27
C ASP A 120 26.41 -14.24 -26.15
N SER A 121 27.69 -14.01 -25.91
CA SER A 121 28.52 -13.02 -26.61
C SER A 121 28.73 -13.30 -28.11
N TYR A 122 28.17 -14.39 -28.64
CA TYR A 122 28.20 -14.70 -30.08
C TYR A 122 27.25 -13.83 -30.91
N ASP A 123 26.36 -13.07 -30.28
CA ASP A 123 25.39 -12.17 -30.95
C ASP A 123 25.91 -10.72 -31.08
N GLY A 124 27.21 -10.54 -31.32
CA GLY A 124 27.85 -9.23 -31.54
C GLY A 124 27.94 -8.29 -30.32
N GLY A 125 27.47 -8.71 -29.14
CA GLY A 125 27.41 -7.88 -27.93
C GLY A 125 28.70 -7.81 -27.12
N ALA A 126 29.04 -6.62 -26.60
CA ALA A 126 30.13 -6.43 -25.65
C ALA A 126 29.86 -7.16 -24.31
N LEU A 127 30.93 -7.54 -23.60
CA LEU A 127 30.85 -8.18 -22.30
C LEU A 127 30.00 -7.34 -21.32
N GLY A 128 28.95 -7.93 -20.76
CA GLY A 128 28.07 -7.27 -19.79
C GLY A 128 26.81 -6.64 -20.40
N ASN A 129 26.60 -6.73 -21.72
CA ASN A 129 25.30 -6.45 -22.31
C ASN A 129 24.26 -7.45 -21.81
N VAL A 130 23.11 -6.93 -21.38
CA VAL A 130 21.96 -7.70 -20.92
C VAL A 130 20.69 -7.12 -21.52
N GLU A 131 19.72 -7.98 -21.76
CA GLU A 131 18.35 -7.56 -22.07
C GLU A 131 17.57 -7.38 -20.77
N LEU A 132 16.77 -6.33 -20.71
CA LEU A 132 15.84 -6.04 -19.64
C LEU A 132 14.42 -6.25 -20.14
N SER A 133 13.63 -7.03 -19.42
CA SER A 133 12.18 -7.12 -19.62
C SER A 133 11.47 -6.66 -18.36
N LEU A 134 10.43 -5.85 -18.50
CA LEU A 134 9.55 -5.49 -17.39
C LEU A 134 8.24 -6.25 -17.55
N ASN A 135 7.76 -6.84 -16.46
CA ASN A 135 6.66 -7.80 -16.50
C ASN A 135 5.36 -7.15 -16.00
N PRO A 136 4.21 -7.38 -16.65
CA PRO A 136 2.90 -7.14 -16.06
C PRO A 136 2.76 -7.90 -14.73
N GLY A 137 2.06 -7.32 -13.76
CA GLY A 137 1.89 -7.92 -12.45
C GLY A 137 1.34 -6.95 -11.42
N PRO A 138 1.26 -7.36 -10.14
CA PRO A 138 0.68 -6.55 -9.07
C PRO A 138 1.57 -5.36 -8.66
N LYS A 139 2.83 -5.34 -9.09
CA LYS A 139 3.75 -4.22 -8.85
C LYS A 139 3.47 -3.07 -9.81
N ALA A 140 3.28 -1.90 -9.23
CA ALA A 140 3.10 -0.65 -9.93
C ALA A 140 4.03 0.44 -9.39
N LEU A 141 4.34 1.42 -10.24
CA LEU A 141 4.79 2.71 -9.75
C LEU A 141 3.59 3.48 -9.20
N ALA A 142 3.83 4.32 -8.21
CA ALA A 142 2.83 5.24 -7.67
C ALA A 142 3.25 6.68 -7.99
N SER A 143 2.28 7.57 -8.23
CA SER A 143 2.53 9.01 -8.32
C SER A 143 2.03 9.75 -7.07
N THR A 144 2.32 11.04 -6.98
CA THR A 144 1.48 11.98 -6.21
C THR A 144 0.13 12.17 -6.93
N SER A 145 -0.87 12.74 -6.25
CA SER A 145 -2.06 13.27 -6.92
C SER A 145 -1.66 14.38 -7.89
N ILE A 146 -2.37 14.49 -9.01
CA ILE A 146 -2.11 15.53 -10.02
C ILE A 146 -3.18 16.60 -9.87
N PRO A 147 -2.84 17.83 -9.40
CA PRO A 147 -3.79 18.92 -9.31
C PRO A 147 -4.08 19.50 -10.69
N LEU A 148 -5.35 19.49 -11.10
CA LEU A 148 -5.79 19.83 -12.44
C LEU A 148 -6.45 21.21 -12.48
N LEU A 149 -7.49 21.42 -11.66
CA LEU A 149 -8.22 22.69 -11.56
C LEU A 149 -8.20 23.21 -10.12
N TRP A 150 -8.34 24.52 -10.00
CA TRP A 150 -8.34 25.26 -8.75
C TRP A 150 -9.48 26.26 -8.71
N ASN A 151 -9.82 26.69 -7.49
CA ASN A 151 -10.69 27.84 -7.25
C ASN A 151 -10.17 28.56 -5.98
N THR A 152 -9.84 29.85 -6.11
CA THR A 152 -9.33 30.66 -5.01
C THR A 152 -10.34 30.88 -3.90
N ASP A 153 -11.64 30.73 -4.19
CA ASP A 153 -12.68 30.80 -3.18
C ASP A 153 -12.59 29.64 -2.19
N VAL A 154 -11.75 28.63 -2.43
CA VAL A 154 -11.54 27.55 -1.46
C VAL A 154 -10.77 28.02 -0.23
N THR A 155 -9.67 28.76 -0.41
CA THR A 155 -8.85 29.24 0.73
C THR A 155 -8.96 30.73 0.98
N ASN A 156 -9.70 31.47 0.16
CA ASN A 156 -9.91 32.90 0.34
C ASN A 156 -10.70 33.19 1.62
N PRO A 157 -10.11 33.83 2.65
CA PRO A 157 -10.77 34.05 3.95
C PRO A 157 -11.97 35.01 3.87
N LEU A 158 -12.19 35.70 2.74
CA LEU A 158 -13.36 36.54 2.50
C LEU A 158 -14.59 35.78 1.98
N THR A 159 -14.44 34.48 1.72
CA THR A 159 -15.52 33.63 1.21
C THR A 159 -16.05 32.68 2.29
N SER A 160 -17.27 32.20 2.11
CA SER A 160 -17.95 31.36 3.10
C SER A 160 -18.88 30.36 2.44
N ILE A 161 -19.05 29.19 3.07
CA ILE A 161 -20.02 28.15 2.65
C ILE A 161 -21.48 28.58 2.82
N ALA A 162 -21.75 29.77 3.39
CA ALA A 162 -23.09 30.24 3.73
C ALA A 162 -23.35 31.71 3.32
N PRO A 163 -23.19 32.11 2.05
CA PRO A 163 -23.41 33.49 1.62
C PRO A 163 -24.90 33.88 1.62
N THR A 164 -25.81 32.91 1.50
CA THR A 164 -27.27 33.12 1.34
C THR A 164 -28.04 33.27 2.66
N TYR A 165 -27.35 33.22 3.80
CA TYR A 165 -27.99 33.16 5.12
C TYR A 165 -28.37 34.51 5.72
N ASN A 166 -28.61 35.57 4.95
CA ASN A 166 -28.98 36.88 5.51
C ASN A 166 -27.98 37.41 6.59
N LEU A 167 -26.74 36.88 6.60
CA LEU A 167 -25.66 37.19 7.55
C LEU A 167 -24.75 38.34 7.07
N GLY A 168 -25.13 38.99 5.96
CA GLY A 168 -24.42 40.08 5.30
C GLY A 168 -23.99 39.72 3.86
N SER A 169 -23.62 40.72 3.06
CA SER A 169 -23.08 40.53 1.71
C SER A 169 -21.70 39.85 1.81
N GLY A 170 -21.61 38.57 1.47
CA GLY A 170 -20.35 37.82 1.38
C GLY A 170 -20.29 36.98 0.11
N THR A 171 -19.08 36.74 -0.41
CA THR A 171 -18.85 35.92 -1.60
C THR A 171 -18.94 34.43 -1.26
N ALA A 172 -19.58 33.63 -2.11
CA ALA A 172 -19.64 32.17 -1.97
C ALA A 172 -18.25 31.54 -2.02
N GLY A 173 -17.99 30.49 -1.23
CA GLY A 173 -16.73 29.74 -1.27
C GLY A 173 -16.53 28.80 -0.08
N CYS A 174 -15.28 28.36 0.14
CA CYS A 174 -14.87 27.49 1.25
C CYS A 174 -13.90 28.17 2.23
N GLY A 175 -13.74 29.50 2.14
CA GLY A 175 -12.80 30.27 2.95
C GLY A 175 -12.90 30.05 4.45
N ASN A 176 -14.06 29.69 4.98
CA ASN A 176 -14.27 29.36 6.39
C ASN A 176 -14.34 27.84 6.68
N PHE A 177 -14.06 26.99 5.70
CA PHE A 177 -14.11 25.53 5.77
C PHE A 177 -12.74 24.92 6.11
N HIS A 178 -12.05 25.45 7.12
CA HIS A 178 -10.74 24.95 7.53
C HIS A 178 -10.50 25.14 9.03
N GLY A 179 -9.78 24.21 9.65
CA GLY A 179 -9.35 24.30 11.05
C GLY A 179 -10.42 24.00 12.11
N ASN A 180 -10.04 24.28 13.35
CA ASN A 180 -10.75 23.86 14.58
C ASN A 180 -11.38 25.04 15.34
N SER A 181 -11.77 26.12 14.66
CA SER A 181 -12.33 27.31 15.33
C SER A 181 -13.61 27.75 14.64
N PRO A 182 -14.72 27.96 15.37
CA PRO A 182 -15.96 28.45 14.78
C PRO A 182 -15.75 29.91 14.36
N LEU A 183 -16.05 30.24 13.11
CA LEU A 183 -15.96 31.61 12.62
C LEU A 183 -17.28 32.33 12.91
N THR A 184 -17.22 33.44 13.64
CA THR A 184 -18.41 34.27 13.92
C THR A 184 -18.53 35.38 12.86
N ILE A 185 -19.54 35.31 12.00
CA ILE A 185 -19.88 36.35 11.02
C ILE A 185 -21.14 37.07 11.49
N SER A 186 -21.06 38.38 11.70
CA SER A 186 -22.21 39.21 12.12
C SER A 186 -22.93 38.66 13.38
N GLY A 187 -22.16 38.12 14.35
CA GLY A 187 -22.70 37.54 15.58
C GLY A 187 -23.24 36.10 15.47
N ASN A 188 -23.16 35.48 14.29
CA ASN A 188 -23.63 34.12 14.04
C ASN A 188 -22.46 33.20 13.66
N HIS A 189 -22.45 31.98 14.17
CA HIS A 189 -21.38 31.02 13.87
C HIS A 189 -21.61 30.37 12.50
N THR A 190 -20.67 30.55 11.57
CA THR A 190 -20.68 29.89 10.26
C THR A 190 -19.80 28.65 10.32
N ALA A 191 -20.41 27.48 10.11
CA ALA A 191 -19.89 26.14 10.36
C ALA A 191 -19.57 25.88 11.85
N PRO A 192 -20.37 25.08 12.57
CA PRO A 192 -20.11 24.85 13.99
C PRO A 192 -18.93 23.87 14.19
N TYR A 193 -17.86 24.39 14.78
CA TYR A 193 -16.86 23.60 15.49
C TYR A 193 -17.40 23.24 16.88
N TRP A 194 -17.60 21.96 17.12
CA TRP A 194 -17.85 21.40 18.44
C TRP A 194 -16.93 20.20 18.62
N ASN A 195 -16.09 20.21 19.66
CA ASN A 195 -15.13 19.14 19.93
C ASN A 195 -15.81 17.79 20.14
N THR A 196 -17.06 17.83 20.59
CA THR A 196 -17.92 16.68 20.79
C THR A 196 -19.36 17.00 20.37
N GLN A 197 -20.16 15.97 20.09
CA GLN A 197 -21.61 16.12 19.88
C GLN A 197 -22.30 16.78 21.08
N GLY A 198 -21.82 16.54 22.30
CA GLY A 198 -22.35 17.15 23.52
C GLY A 198 -22.15 18.67 23.57
N ASP A 199 -21.09 19.20 22.97
CA ASP A 199 -20.88 20.65 22.91
C ASP A 199 -21.85 21.32 21.91
N TYR A 200 -22.20 20.62 20.82
CA TYR A 200 -23.24 21.05 19.86
C TYR A 200 -24.63 21.08 20.53
N ASP A 201 -25.00 20.00 21.22
CA ASP A 201 -26.32 19.89 21.86
C ASP A 201 -26.51 20.94 22.97
N ALA A 202 -25.43 21.31 23.67
CA ALA A 202 -25.43 22.33 24.71
C ALA A 202 -25.57 23.77 24.18
N SER A 203 -25.40 23.99 22.88
CA SER A 203 -25.34 25.34 22.30
C SER A 203 -26.67 25.92 21.85
N ASN A 204 -27.79 25.20 22.03
CA ASN A 204 -29.10 25.58 21.48
C ASN A 204 -29.04 25.95 19.98
N ALA A 205 -28.29 25.19 19.17
CA ALA A 205 -28.24 25.39 17.73
C ALA A 205 -29.67 25.39 17.14
N PRO A 206 -30.00 26.26 16.17
CA PRO A 206 -31.34 26.28 15.59
C PRO A 206 -31.69 24.92 14.97
N ALA A 207 -32.95 24.52 15.10
CA ALA A 207 -33.43 23.29 14.47
C ALA A 207 -33.15 23.31 12.95
N GLY A 208 -32.46 22.28 12.44
CA GLY A 208 -32.16 22.14 11.02
C GLY A 208 -30.71 22.40 10.59
N TYR A 209 -29.77 22.58 11.53
CA TYR A 209 -28.33 22.69 11.25
C TYR A 209 -27.60 21.35 11.42
N VAL A 210 -26.79 20.93 10.43
CA VAL A 210 -25.83 19.83 10.59
C VAL A 210 -24.53 20.42 11.16
N PRO A 211 -23.91 19.81 12.19
CA PRO A 211 -22.55 20.19 12.53
C PRO A 211 -21.60 19.80 11.39
N ILE A 212 -20.89 20.73 10.76
CA ILE A 212 -19.98 20.39 9.65
C ILE A 212 -18.54 20.47 10.16
N VAL A 213 -17.80 19.36 10.02
CA VAL A 213 -16.39 19.28 10.38
C VAL A 213 -15.60 18.98 9.09
N PRO A 214 -14.62 19.81 8.72
CA PRO A 214 -13.83 19.59 7.51
C PRO A 214 -13.10 18.24 7.53
N GLY A 215 -12.53 17.84 8.67
CA GLY A 215 -12.00 16.49 8.88
C GLY A 215 -10.95 16.09 7.83
N VAL A 216 -11.16 14.99 7.12
CA VAL A 216 -10.32 14.58 5.97
C VAL A 216 -10.53 15.42 4.71
N ASP A 217 -11.60 16.22 4.65
CA ASP A 217 -11.89 17.16 3.57
C ASP A 217 -11.33 18.57 3.79
N ASP A 218 -10.70 18.84 4.95
CA ASP A 218 -10.08 20.12 5.25
C ASP A 218 -9.06 20.51 4.15
N PRO A 219 -9.18 21.68 3.49
CA PRO A 219 -8.23 22.14 2.47
C PRO A 219 -6.77 22.15 2.95
N SER A 220 -6.52 22.34 4.25
CA SER A 220 -5.17 22.28 4.85
C SER A 220 -4.54 20.88 4.84
N LYS A 221 -5.33 19.82 4.59
CA LYS A 221 -4.81 18.46 4.40
C LYS A 221 -4.08 18.32 3.08
N LEU A 222 -4.37 19.16 2.09
CA LEU A 222 -3.68 19.13 0.80
C LEU A 222 -2.27 19.71 0.95
N LEU A 223 -1.27 18.86 0.71
CA LEU A 223 0.13 19.17 0.93
C LEU A 223 0.90 19.29 -0.39
N ALA A 224 1.77 20.29 -0.42
CA ALA A 224 2.85 20.38 -1.39
C ALA A 224 3.96 19.39 -1.00
N SER A 225 3.81 18.14 -1.41
CA SER A 225 4.74 17.06 -1.10
C SER A 225 4.98 16.17 -2.31
N PRO A 226 6.25 15.81 -2.62
CA PRO A 226 6.57 14.82 -3.65
C PRO A 226 6.44 13.37 -3.14
N ALA A 227 6.05 13.14 -1.88
CA ALA A 227 5.85 11.81 -1.34
C ALA A 227 4.63 11.13 -1.98
N VAL A 228 4.80 9.94 -2.53
CA VAL A 228 3.72 9.25 -3.27
C VAL A 228 2.78 8.45 -2.37
N GLY A 229 1.60 8.10 -2.90
CA GLY A 229 0.67 7.14 -2.29
C GLY A 229 -0.45 7.74 -1.46
N SER A 230 -0.35 9.02 -1.05
CA SER A 230 -1.46 9.76 -0.42
C SER A 230 -2.21 10.60 -1.44
N SER A 231 -3.55 10.59 -1.35
CA SER A 231 -4.44 11.45 -2.15
C SER A 231 -4.28 12.94 -1.88
N ASP A 232 -3.64 13.28 -0.76
CA ASP A 232 -3.47 14.65 -0.31
C ASP A 232 -2.08 15.23 -0.63
N ASN A 233 -1.17 14.43 -1.19
CA ASN A 233 0.12 14.94 -1.67
C ASN A 233 0.01 15.32 -3.15
N LEU A 234 0.13 16.61 -3.46
CA LEU A 234 -0.17 17.20 -4.78
C LEU A 234 1.09 17.53 -5.61
N GLY A 235 2.22 16.91 -5.26
CA GLY A 235 3.51 17.20 -5.88
C GLY A 235 4.32 18.26 -5.11
N PRO A 236 5.58 18.51 -5.49
CA PRO A 236 6.50 19.34 -4.71
C PRO A 236 6.22 20.85 -4.74
N ALA A 237 5.38 21.33 -5.67
CA ALA A 237 5.13 22.76 -5.85
C ALA A 237 4.02 23.25 -4.92
N ALA A 238 4.29 24.30 -4.15
CA ALA A 238 3.29 24.96 -3.31
C ALA A 238 2.18 25.65 -4.12
N THR A 239 2.54 26.15 -5.31
CA THR A 239 1.64 26.81 -6.27
C THR A 239 1.70 26.02 -7.58
N PRO A 240 1.02 24.87 -7.68
CA PRO A 240 1.22 23.94 -8.79
C PRO A 240 0.57 24.42 -10.09
N PHE A 241 -0.34 25.39 -10.04
CA PHE A 241 -1.15 25.81 -11.19
C PHE A 241 -0.44 26.81 -12.10
N PRO A 242 -0.71 26.80 -13.42
CA PRO A 242 -0.15 27.77 -14.35
C PRO A 242 -0.84 29.11 -14.06
N TYR A 243 -0.05 30.14 -13.81
CA TYR A 243 -0.55 31.42 -13.36
C TYR A 243 0.16 32.56 -14.10
N SER A 244 -0.61 33.51 -14.61
CA SER A 244 -0.14 34.84 -15.00
C SER A 244 -1.01 35.91 -14.33
N ALA A 245 -0.46 37.10 -14.11
CA ALA A 245 -1.22 38.21 -13.54
C ALA A 245 -2.42 38.64 -14.42
N GLN A 246 -2.48 38.18 -15.69
CA GLN A 246 -3.52 38.47 -16.66
C GLN A 246 -4.53 37.33 -16.86
N SER A 247 -4.38 36.17 -16.20
CA SER A 247 -5.27 35.01 -16.42
C SER A 247 -6.62 35.08 -15.69
N ASP A 248 -6.97 36.24 -15.12
CA ASP A 248 -8.25 36.49 -14.43
C ASP A 248 -8.83 37.87 -14.77
N PRO A 249 -10.11 37.96 -15.18
CA PRO A 249 -10.86 39.20 -15.19
C PRO A 249 -11.29 39.60 -13.75
N GLY A 250 -10.33 39.91 -12.88
CA GLY A 250 -10.62 40.23 -11.46
C GLY A 250 -9.44 40.77 -10.65
N GLY A 251 -8.21 40.34 -10.97
CA GLY A 251 -6.98 40.89 -10.40
C GLY A 251 -6.52 40.10 -9.18
N PHE A 252 -5.64 39.14 -9.42
CA PHE A 252 -5.02 38.35 -8.38
C PHE A 252 -4.09 39.15 -7.47
N THR A 253 -4.08 38.81 -6.18
CA THR A 253 -3.09 39.30 -5.21
C THR A 253 -1.94 38.32 -4.98
N GLN A 254 -2.14 37.00 -5.18
CA GLN A 254 -1.13 35.93 -5.08
C GLN A 254 -1.49 34.72 -5.97
N PRO A 255 -0.52 33.85 -6.35
CA PRO A 255 -0.80 32.62 -7.11
C PRO A 255 -1.58 31.56 -6.29
N PRO A 256 -2.48 30.77 -6.91
CA PRO A 256 -3.22 29.70 -6.23
C PRO A 256 -2.32 28.61 -5.65
N SER A 257 -2.65 28.16 -4.43
CA SER A 257 -1.93 27.15 -3.67
C SER A 257 -2.50 25.75 -3.85
N VAL A 258 -1.82 24.72 -3.33
CA VAL A 258 -2.39 23.35 -3.26
C VAL A 258 -3.73 23.27 -2.53
N GLY A 259 -3.99 24.14 -1.56
CA GLY A 259 -5.26 24.19 -0.83
C GLY A 259 -6.43 24.61 -1.71
N ASP A 260 -6.16 25.35 -2.79
CA ASP A 260 -7.18 25.83 -3.73
C ASP A 260 -7.64 24.76 -4.73
N THR A 261 -7.16 23.52 -4.60
CA THR A 261 -7.45 22.45 -5.56
C THR A 261 -8.90 22.00 -5.48
N VAL A 262 -9.60 22.05 -6.61
CA VAL A 262 -10.99 21.56 -6.75
C VAL A 262 -11.13 20.32 -7.61
N PHE A 263 -10.16 20.07 -8.48
CA PHE A 263 -10.12 18.86 -9.29
C PHE A 263 -8.71 18.31 -9.33
N ARG A 264 -8.57 17.05 -8.94
CA ARG A 264 -7.29 16.31 -9.02
C ARG A 264 -7.53 14.85 -9.32
N THR A 265 -6.49 14.15 -9.74
CA THR A 265 -6.51 12.68 -9.73
C THR A 265 -6.25 12.17 -8.31
N ALA A 266 -6.65 10.94 -7.99
CA ALA A 266 -5.95 10.22 -6.93
C ALA A 266 -4.51 9.86 -7.38
N PRO A 267 -3.64 9.37 -6.49
CA PRO A 267 -2.34 8.84 -6.84
C PRO A 267 -2.48 7.78 -7.92
N LEU A 268 -1.75 7.93 -9.02
CA LEU A 268 -1.86 7.00 -10.13
C LEU A 268 -1.12 5.71 -9.79
N SER A 269 -1.77 4.57 -10.02
CA SER A 269 -1.14 3.25 -9.99
C SER A 269 -0.72 2.85 -11.40
N LEU A 270 0.57 2.98 -11.69
CA LEU A 270 1.18 2.80 -12.99
C LEU A 270 1.79 1.39 -13.10
N GLY A 271 0.98 0.41 -13.52
CA GLY A 271 1.41 -0.97 -13.76
C GLY A 271 2.04 -1.14 -15.15
N ILE A 272 2.81 -2.21 -15.37
CA ILE A 272 3.27 -2.55 -16.73
C ILE A 272 2.08 -3.02 -17.57
N ALA A 273 1.84 -2.38 -18.71
CA ALA A 273 0.79 -2.78 -19.63
C ALA A 273 1.10 -4.15 -20.27
N THR A 274 0.06 -4.96 -20.45
CA THR A 274 0.18 -6.27 -21.10
C THR A 274 0.55 -6.09 -22.58
N PRO A 275 1.65 -6.68 -23.07
CA PRO A 275 2.02 -6.61 -24.48
C PRO A 275 0.96 -7.24 -25.38
N GLY A 276 0.70 -6.65 -26.55
CA GLY A 276 -0.34 -7.08 -27.47
C GLY A 276 -1.74 -6.53 -27.15
N THR A 277 -1.90 -5.76 -26.07
CA THR A 277 -3.15 -5.05 -25.79
C THR A 277 -3.44 -4.08 -26.93
N GLU A 278 -4.58 -4.25 -27.60
CA GLU A 278 -5.05 -3.32 -28.63
C GLU A 278 -5.79 -2.17 -27.95
N VAL A 279 -5.36 -0.95 -28.22
CA VAL A 279 -6.02 0.27 -27.76
C VAL A 279 -6.71 0.91 -28.95
N ASN A 280 -8.01 1.14 -28.84
CA ASN A 280 -8.81 1.78 -29.87
C ASN A 280 -9.63 2.94 -29.28
N GLN A 281 -9.41 4.15 -29.80
CA GLN A 281 -10.11 5.37 -29.41
C GLN A 281 -11.60 5.35 -29.72
N THR A 282 -12.04 4.49 -30.65
CA THR A 282 -13.47 4.33 -30.97
C THR A 282 -14.16 3.29 -30.09
N ASP A 283 -13.45 2.71 -29.11
CA ASP A 283 -14.06 1.81 -28.14
C ASP A 283 -14.99 2.59 -27.21
N ALA A 284 -16.28 2.57 -27.55
CA ALA A 284 -17.37 3.16 -26.78
C ALA A 284 -17.80 2.29 -25.58
N SER A 285 -17.14 1.15 -25.32
CA SER A 285 -17.45 0.36 -24.13
C SER A 285 -17.09 1.14 -22.87
N ALA A 286 -17.81 0.88 -21.78
CA ALA A 286 -17.53 1.52 -20.48
C ALA A 286 -16.09 1.31 -20.01
N ASN A 287 -15.41 0.26 -20.52
CA ASN A 287 -14.05 -0.16 -20.19
C ASN A 287 -13.01 0.18 -21.27
N GLY A 288 -13.43 0.81 -22.38
CA GLY A 288 -12.55 1.06 -23.51
C GLY A 288 -11.34 1.90 -23.11
N ALA A 289 -10.23 1.66 -23.79
CA ALA A 289 -8.98 2.40 -23.64
C ALA A 289 -9.13 3.82 -24.21
N GLN A 290 -9.97 4.61 -23.56
CA GLN A 290 -10.40 5.92 -24.02
C GLN A 290 -9.33 6.95 -23.70
N GLY A 291 -9.03 7.82 -24.66
CA GLY A 291 -7.99 8.82 -24.54
C GLY A 291 -6.57 8.32 -24.83
N SER A 292 -6.34 7.13 -25.37
CA SER A 292 -5.01 6.68 -25.84
C SER A 292 -5.00 6.49 -27.35
N GLN A 293 -3.88 6.69 -28.02
CA GLN A 293 -3.76 6.53 -29.49
C GLN A 293 -4.16 5.11 -29.95
N ASN A 294 -4.65 4.98 -31.18
CA ASN A 294 -4.91 3.66 -31.78
C ASN A 294 -3.57 2.93 -31.96
N LEU A 295 -3.28 1.96 -31.10
CA LEU A 295 -1.98 1.31 -31.03
C LEU A 295 -2.08 -0.07 -30.39
N VAL A 296 -1.23 -0.98 -30.84
CA VAL A 296 -0.97 -2.26 -30.17
C VAL A 296 0.22 -2.08 -29.23
N ILE A 297 0.01 -2.32 -27.94
CA ILE A 297 1.02 -2.08 -26.91
C ILE A 297 2.20 -3.04 -27.09
N GLY A 298 3.40 -2.47 -27.21
CA GLY A 298 4.65 -3.24 -27.28
C GLY A 298 5.09 -3.81 -25.92
N LYS A 299 6.13 -4.64 -25.92
CA LYS A 299 6.76 -5.09 -24.68
C LYS A 299 7.49 -3.95 -23.98
N SER A 300 7.34 -3.86 -22.65
CA SER A 300 8.17 -3.00 -21.81
C SER A 300 9.52 -3.68 -21.54
N GLY A 301 10.62 -2.96 -21.77
CA GLY A 301 11.96 -3.51 -21.71
C GLY A 301 12.96 -2.76 -22.56
N GLY A 302 14.14 -3.35 -22.73
CA GLY A 302 15.23 -2.75 -23.48
C GLY A 302 16.57 -3.42 -23.19
N GLN A 303 17.63 -2.62 -23.14
CA GLN A 303 19.00 -3.11 -22.99
C GLN A 303 19.74 -2.33 -21.93
N ALA A 304 20.69 -2.99 -21.27
CA ALA A 304 21.63 -2.35 -20.37
C ALA A 304 23.02 -2.96 -20.52
N ASN A 305 24.04 -2.20 -20.14
CA ASN A 305 25.40 -2.72 -19.96
C ASN A 305 25.80 -2.64 -18.48
N LEU A 306 26.23 -3.79 -17.92
CA LEU A 306 26.59 -3.90 -16.51
C LEU A 306 27.91 -3.22 -16.13
N PHE A 307 28.76 -2.87 -17.11
CA PHE A 307 30.12 -2.39 -16.88
C PHE A 307 30.45 -1.05 -17.56
N GLY A 308 29.46 -0.37 -18.12
CA GLY A 308 29.66 0.90 -18.80
C GLY A 308 28.48 1.25 -19.71
N ASN A 309 28.81 1.78 -20.88
CA ASN A 309 27.82 2.16 -21.87
C ASN A 309 27.42 0.98 -22.75
N ILE A 310 26.21 1.04 -23.29
CA ILE A 310 25.76 0.13 -24.34
C ILE A 310 26.62 0.42 -25.59
N PRO A 311 27.17 -0.59 -26.29
CA PRO A 311 27.95 -0.37 -27.50
C PRO A 311 27.20 0.50 -28.52
N GLY A 312 27.85 1.54 -29.03
CA GLY A 312 27.25 2.50 -29.96
C GLY A 312 26.39 3.58 -29.31
N LYS A 313 26.25 3.60 -27.97
CA LYS A 313 25.49 4.61 -27.22
C LYS A 313 26.36 5.29 -26.17
N SER A 314 26.03 6.53 -25.81
CA SER A 314 26.74 7.31 -24.79
C SER A 314 26.26 7.03 -23.35
N TYR A 315 25.30 6.10 -23.19
CA TYR A 315 24.65 5.77 -21.93
C TYR A 315 24.56 4.24 -21.72
N GLY A 316 24.34 3.81 -20.48
CA GLY A 316 24.42 2.42 -20.05
C GLY A 316 23.08 1.69 -19.91
N ILE A 317 21.96 2.41 -19.94
CA ILE A 317 20.60 1.83 -19.93
C ILE A 317 19.78 2.51 -21.02
N ASP A 318 19.02 1.71 -21.77
CA ASP A 318 18.02 2.13 -22.73
C ASP A 318 16.77 1.28 -22.53
N VAL A 319 15.66 1.88 -22.12
CA VAL A 319 14.44 1.14 -21.79
C VAL A 319 13.21 1.90 -22.26
N THR A 320 12.28 1.17 -22.88
CA THR A 320 10.93 1.64 -23.18
C THR A 320 9.97 1.06 -22.15
N VAL A 321 9.16 1.92 -21.54
CA VAL A 321 8.12 1.53 -20.59
C VAL A 321 6.75 1.86 -21.17
N ASN A 322 5.88 0.85 -21.20
CA ASN A 322 4.46 0.97 -21.50
C ASN A 322 3.69 0.70 -20.22
N LEU A 323 2.87 1.66 -19.80
CA LEU A 323 2.16 1.65 -18.53
C LEU A 323 0.66 1.54 -18.74
N ALA A 324 -0.02 0.87 -17.82
CA ALA A 324 -1.47 0.85 -17.70
C ALA A 324 -1.85 1.46 -16.35
N THR A 325 -2.87 2.31 -16.34
CA THR A 325 -3.37 2.95 -15.11
C THR A 325 -4.85 3.19 -15.18
N ARG A 326 -5.53 3.04 -14.05
CA ARG A 326 -6.93 3.41 -13.90
C ARG A 326 -7.00 4.74 -13.18
N ILE A 327 -7.45 5.77 -13.90
CA ILE A 327 -7.51 7.14 -13.36
C ILE A 327 -8.90 7.36 -12.80
N ASN A 328 -8.97 7.47 -11.48
CA ASN A 328 -10.10 8.10 -10.79
C ASN A 328 -9.71 9.53 -10.36
N SER A 329 -10.73 10.34 -10.17
CA SER A 329 -10.59 11.75 -9.82
C SER A 329 -11.20 12.04 -8.46
N ILE A 330 -10.75 13.13 -7.85
CA ILE A 330 -11.31 13.73 -6.66
C ILE A 330 -11.81 15.12 -7.04
N LEU A 331 -13.10 15.35 -6.82
CA LEU A 331 -13.80 16.60 -7.05
C LEU A 331 -14.09 17.25 -5.69
N ARG A 332 -13.92 18.57 -5.59
CA ARG A 332 -14.44 19.39 -4.49
C ARG A 332 -15.56 20.27 -5.01
N ALA A 333 -16.69 20.31 -4.31
CA ALA A 333 -17.71 21.30 -4.59
C ALA A 333 -17.27 22.68 -4.09
N VAL A 334 -17.48 23.72 -4.89
CA VAL A 334 -17.25 25.11 -4.47
C VAL A 334 -18.49 25.86 -4.94
N ASP A 335 -19.16 26.55 -4.03
CA ASP A 335 -20.50 27.15 -4.18
C ASP A 335 -21.67 26.16 -3.92
N PRO A 336 -22.08 25.98 -2.64
CA PRO A 336 -23.21 25.14 -2.29
C PRO A 336 -24.54 25.76 -2.72
N ASP A 337 -25.36 25.01 -3.46
CA ASP A 337 -26.81 25.21 -3.40
C ASP A 337 -27.29 24.78 -2.00
N PHE A 338 -27.71 25.73 -1.16
CA PHE A 338 -28.19 25.43 0.19
C PHE A 338 -29.45 24.55 0.15
N VAL A 339 -29.42 23.40 0.83
CA VAL A 339 -30.58 22.53 1.04
C VAL A 339 -30.87 22.41 2.55
N PRO A 340 -31.97 22.96 3.08
CA PRO A 340 -32.28 22.87 4.50
C PRO A 340 -32.55 21.42 4.92
N LEU A 341 -32.20 21.07 6.17
CA LEU A 341 -32.63 19.80 6.76
C LEU A 341 -34.15 19.80 6.93
N VAL A 342 -34.83 18.91 6.21
CA VAL A 342 -36.27 18.69 6.34
C VAL A 342 -36.50 17.31 6.94
N ALA A 343 -37.24 17.25 8.05
CA ALA A 343 -37.57 15.99 8.72
C ALA A 343 -38.23 14.99 7.76
N ASN A 344 -37.88 13.71 7.89
CA ASN A 344 -38.36 12.61 7.03
C ASN A 344 -38.05 12.78 5.52
N LYS A 345 -37.12 13.66 5.16
CA LYS A 345 -36.52 13.70 3.82
C LYS A 345 -35.16 13.03 3.84
N ALA A 346 -34.70 12.64 2.65
CA ALA A 346 -33.33 12.18 2.46
C ALA A 346 -32.38 13.24 3.03
N TRP A 347 -31.27 12.77 3.61
CA TRP A 347 -30.22 13.66 4.06
C TRP A 347 -29.81 14.59 2.91
N PRO A 348 -29.85 15.92 3.11
CA PRO A 348 -29.34 16.85 2.11
C PRO A 348 -27.88 16.48 1.89
N THR A 349 -27.51 16.33 0.63
CA THR A 349 -26.29 15.63 0.31
C THR A 349 -25.10 16.48 0.64
N THR A 350 -24.24 15.92 1.48
CA THR A 350 -23.05 16.54 2.02
C THR A 350 -22.05 16.98 0.93
N PHE A 351 -22.21 16.52 -0.32
CA PHE A 351 -21.45 17.03 -1.46
C PHE A 351 -21.61 18.55 -1.68
N SER A 352 -22.64 19.21 -1.15
CA SER A 352 -22.82 20.66 -1.31
C SER A 352 -21.80 21.49 -0.52
N ASP A 353 -21.23 21.00 0.58
CA ASP A 353 -20.63 21.87 1.60
C ASP A 353 -19.10 21.86 1.57
N CYS A 354 -18.51 22.18 0.41
CA CYS A 354 -17.06 22.15 0.22
C CYS A 354 -16.41 20.77 0.43
N GLU A 355 -17.21 19.71 0.43
CA GLU A 355 -16.75 18.33 0.57
C GLU A 355 -16.17 17.78 -0.74
N GLN A 356 -15.54 16.61 -0.63
CA GLN A 356 -14.92 15.93 -1.76
C GLN A 356 -15.64 14.63 -2.12
N ALA A 357 -15.57 14.26 -3.40
CA ALA A 357 -16.05 12.98 -3.91
C ALA A 357 -15.03 12.31 -4.83
N TYR A 358 -14.92 10.99 -4.72
CA TYR A 358 -14.27 10.15 -5.71
C TYR A 358 -15.21 9.93 -6.90
N THR A 359 -14.64 9.98 -8.10
CA THR A 359 -15.31 9.55 -9.33
C THR A 359 -15.05 8.07 -9.62
N GLY A 360 -15.77 7.52 -10.59
CA GLY A 360 -15.37 6.23 -11.18
C GLY A 360 -14.03 6.35 -11.92
N ALA A 361 -13.45 5.22 -12.34
CA ALA A 361 -12.16 5.20 -13.03
C ALA A 361 -12.30 5.03 -14.54
N VAL A 362 -11.34 5.59 -15.28
CA VAL A 362 -11.13 5.35 -16.71
C VAL A 362 -9.80 4.64 -16.92
N GLN A 363 -9.81 3.59 -17.76
CA GLN A 363 -8.60 2.85 -18.10
C GLN A 363 -7.77 3.62 -19.12
N ASN A 364 -6.51 3.88 -18.77
CA ASN A 364 -5.57 4.63 -19.58
C ASN A 364 -4.32 3.80 -19.86
N TYR A 365 -3.68 4.09 -20.99
CA TYR A 365 -2.42 3.48 -21.40
C TYR A 365 -1.43 4.58 -21.77
N ILE A 366 -0.24 4.52 -21.18
CA ILE A 366 0.86 5.45 -21.44
C ILE A 366 1.96 4.64 -22.13
N SER A 367 1.96 4.64 -23.45
CA SER A 367 2.91 3.87 -24.26
C SER A 367 4.14 4.68 -24.63
N GLY A 368 5.28 4.00 -24.84
CA GLY A 368 6.45 4.61 -25.45
C GLY A 368 7.24 5.56 -24.56
N VAL A 369 7.19 5.41 -23.22
CA VAL A 369 8.04 6.19 -22.32
C VAL A 369 9.48 5.72 -22.47
N HIS A 370 10.27 6.44 -23.26
CA HIS A 370 11.65 6.11 -23.59
C HIS A 370 12.62 6.74 -22.59
N LEU A 371 13.33 5.91 -21.84
CA LEU A 371 14.25 6.33 -20.80
C LEU A 371 15.69 5.89 -21.13
N LYS A 372 16.63 6.80 -20.92
CA LYS A 372 18.06 6.49 -20.92
C LYS A 372 18.64 6.66 -19.52
N GLY A 373 19.81 6.07 -19.29
CA GLY A 373 20.48 6.31 -18.03
C GLY A 373 21.80 5.59 -17.82
N SER A 374 22.22 5.56 -16.56
CA SER A 374 23.43 4.89 -16.12
C SER A 374 23.13 3.83 -15.06
N LEU A 375 23.96 2.79 -15.05
CA LEU A 375 23.89 1.70 -14.09
C LEU A 375 25.19 1.62 -13.30
N LYS A 376 25.09 1.57 -11.97
CA LYS A 376 26.22 1.33 -11.08
C LYS A 376 26.03 0.05 -10.29
N ILE A 377 26.81 -0.98 -10.60
CA ILE A 377 26.83 -2.25 -9.86
C ILE A 377 27.26 -2.00 -8.42
N SER A 378 26.32 -2.10 -7.49
CA SER A 378 26.49 -1.74 -6.09
C SER A 378 25.79 -2.74 -5.18
N PRO A 379 26.30 -3.99 -5.12
CA PRO A 379 25.66 -5.05 -4.38
C PRO A 379 25.65 -4.75 -2.88
N ALA A 380 24.47 -4.80 -2.27
CA ALA A 380 24.27 -4.51 -0.85
C ALA A 380 22.96 -5.14 -0.36
N ILE A 381 22.81 -5.24 0.95
CA ILE A 381 21.50 -5.46 1.57
C ILE A 381 20.90 -4.07 1.83
N THR A 382 19.67 -3.83 1.38
CA THR A 382 18.95 -2.59 1.64
C THR A 382 18.46 -2.54 3.10
N SER A 383 18.05 -1.37 3.59
CA SER A 383 17.53 -1.23 4.97
C SER A 383 16.34 -2.14 5.27
N ASP A 384 15.53 -2.44 4.25
CA ASP A 384 14.41 -3.39 4.32
C ASP A 384 14.79 -4.85 4.00
N GLY A 385 16.08 -5.19 4.09
CA GLY A 385 16.58 -6.57 3.98
C GLY A 385 16.60 -7.16 2.56
N LYS A 386 16.33 -6.38 1.51
CA LYS A 386 16.37 -6.86 0.13
C LYS A 386 17.78 -6.85 -0.44
N LEU A 387 18.06 -7.79 -1.33
CA LEU A 387 19.36 -7.92 -2.00
C LEU A 387 19.43 -7.01 -3.21
N ARG A 388 20.11 -5.87 -3.12
CA ARG A 388 20.41 -5.02 -4.27
C ARG A 388 21.60 -5.55 -5.05
N ILE A 389 21.54 -5.47 -6.38
CA ILE A 389 22.69 -5.70 -7.27
C ILE A 389 23.23 -4.42 -7.92
N ALA A 390 22.36 -3.44 -8.19
CA ALA A 390 22.75 -2.21 -8.85
C ALA A 390 21.88 -1.03 -8.42
N LYS A 391 22.40 0.17 -8.65
CA LYS A 391 21.65 1.42 -8.64
C LYS A 391 21.55 1.92 -10.08
N ALA A 392 20.38 2.39 -10.46
CA ALA A 392 20.15 3.03 -11.75
C ALA A 392 19.76 4.50 -11.54
N THR A 393 20.16 5.34 -12.48
CA THR A 393 19.61 6.69 -12.66
C THR A 393 19.09 6.78 -14.08
N LEU A 394 17.82 7.15 -14.24
CA LEU A 394 17.11 7.19 -15.52
C LEU A 394 16.47 8.56 -15.71
N SER A 395 16.30 8.97 -16.96
CA SER A 395 15.55 10.15 -17.39
C SER A 395 15.00 9.94 -18.79
N THR A 396 14.10 10.80 -19.25
CA THR A 396 13.66 10.80 -20.67
C THR A 396 14.86 10.83 -21.62
N LEU A 397 14.78 10.04 -22.68
CA LEU A 397 15.83 9.83 -23.68
C LEU A 397 16.28 11.15 -24.33
N ASP A 398 15.33 11.94 -24.82
CA ASP A 398 15.55 13.29 -25.33
C ASP A 398 14.63 14.25 -24.58
N GLN A 399 15.20 15.24 -23.90
CA GLN A 399 14.42 16.22 -23.15
C GLN A 399 13.66 17.19 -24.06
N ASN A 400 14.03 17.26 -25.35
CA ASN A 400 13.33 18.07 -26.35
C ASN A 400 12.22 17.28 -27.07
N ASP A 401 12.13 15.97 -26.85
CA ASP A 401 11.09 15.10 -27.40
C ASP A 401 10.41 14.31 -26.26
N PRO A 402 9.59 14.99 -25.45
CA PRO A 402 8.88 14.34 -24.34
C PRO A 402 7.89 13.30 -24.86
N THR A 403 7.55 12.32 -24.02
CA THR A 403 6.60 11.29 -24.41
C THR A 403 5.22 11.90 -24.54
N ARG A 404 4.66 11.85 -25.76
CA ARG A 404 3.28 12.29 -26.02
C ARG A 404 2.32 11.32 -25.35
N ILE A 405 1.47 11.84 -24.48
CA ILE A 405 0.44 11.09 -23.78
C ILE A 405 -0.93 11.65 -24.13
N ALA A 406 -1.93 10.79 -23.99
CA ALA A 406 -3.30 11.24 -23.94
C ALA A 406 -3.96 10.46 -22.79
N LEU A 407 -4.74 11.18 -21.98
CA LEU A 407 -5.30 10.69 -20.73
C LEU A 407 -6.76 11.08 -20.64
N ALA A 408 -7.57 10.19 -20.10
CA ALA A 408 -8.97 10.40 -19.80
C ALA A 408 -9.26 10.24 -18.31
N ALA A 409 -10.16 11.07 -17.79
CA ALA A 409 -10.59 11.04 -16.41
C ALA A 409 -12.12 11.11 -16.32
N CYS A 410 -12.68 10.51 -15.28
CA CYS A 410 -14.11 10.58 -15.00
C CYS A 410 -14.45 11.89 -14.28
N LEU A 411 -15.58 12.49 -14.67
CA LEU A 411 -16.16 13.69 -14.05
C LEU A 411 -17.42 13.38 -13.22
N PHE A 412 -17.94 12.16 -13.30
CA PHE A 412 -19.16 11.77 -12.58
C PHE A 412 -18.82 11.28 -11.16
N PRO A 413 -19.31 11.94 -10.09
CA PRO A 413 -19.12 11.49 -8.72
C PRO A 413 -19.70 10.09 -8.49
N TYR A 414 -19.00 9.27 -7.71
CA TYR A 414 -19.41 7.91 -7.36
C TYR A 414 -19.63 7.76 -5.86
N SER A 415 -18.65 8.14 -5.05
CA SER A 415 -18.73 8.07 -3.59
C SER A 415 -18.13 9.33 -2.99
N LEU A 416 -18.55 9.70 -1.79
CA LEU A 416 -17.87 10.76 -1.04
C LEU A 416 -16.43 10.33 -0.73
N TYR A 417 -15.54 11.30 -0.52
CA TYR A 417 -14.15 11.06 -0.10
C TYR A 417 -14.09 10.46 1.31
N LYS A 418 -15.05 10.82 2.15
CA LYS A 418 -15.25 10.30 3.52
C LYS A 418 -15.87 8.91 3.54
N ALA A 419 -15.45 8.07 4.49
CA ALA A 419 -16.01 6.73 4.69
C ALA A 419 -17.49 6.78 5.08
N GLU A 420 -18.25 5.73 4.74
CA GLU A 420 -19.64 5.59 5.17
C GLU A 420 -19.78 5.25 6.66
N ASN A 421 -20.96 5.56 7.19
CA ASN A 421 -21.51 5.02 8.43
C ASN A 421 -22.92 4.49 8.15
N ASN A 422 -23.42 3.59 9.00
CA ASN A 422 -24.81 3.12 8.96
C ASN A 422 -25.28 2.61 7.58
N SER A 423 -24.37 2.02 6.80
CA SER A 423 -24.65 1.52 5.46
C SER A 423 -25.18 2.58 4.49
N SER A 424 -24.78 3.85 4.68
CA SER A 424 -25.22 4.99 3.85
C SER A 424 -24.91 4.84 2.36
N ASP A 425 -23.99 3.96 1.98
CA ASP A 425 -23.69 3.70 0.58
C ASP A 425 -24.75 2.88 -0.13
N THR A 426 -25.57 2.15 0.64
CA THR A 426 -26.55 1.20 0.10
C THR A 426 -27.97 1.58 0.47
N VAL A 427 -28.16 2.35 1.55
CA VAL A 427 -29.47 2.72 2.08
C VAL A 427 -29.62 4.23 2.18
N ALA A 428 -30.75 4.75 1.69
CA ALA A 428 -31.11 6.16 1.82
C ALA A 428 -31.20 6.53 3.30
N GLN A 429 -30.48 7.56 3.72
CA GLN A 429 -30.51 8.04 5.10
C GLN A 429 -31.51 9.19 5.20
N THR A 430 -32.32 9.24 6.27
CA THR A 430 -33.23 10.38 6.50
C THR A 430 -32.81 11.22 7.71
N VAL A 431 -33.20 12.50 7.71
CA VAL A 431 -32.83 13.45 8.76
C VAL A 431 -33.29 13.01 10.17
N ALA A 432 -34.36 12.21 10.28
CA ALA A 432 -34.92 11.76 11.56
C ALA A 432 -34.13 10.60 12.22
N ASP A 433 -33.29 9.88 11.47
CA ASP A 433 -32.49 8.77 11.99
C ASP A 433 -31.30 9.24 12.85
N TYR A 434 -31.01 10.55 12.82
CA TYR A 434 -30.00 11.18 13.65
C TYR A 434 -30.62 11.70 14.94
N THR A 435 -30.43 10.97 16.03
CA THR A 435 -30.76 11.44 17.40
C THR A 435 -29.63 12.31 17.94
N ALA A 436 -29.84 13.02 19.06
CA ALA A 436 -28.79 13.79 19.75
C ALA A 436 -27.52 12.97 20.11
N ASN A 437 -27.56 11.63 19.99
CA ASN A 437 -26.42 10.72 20.15
C ASN A 437 -26.11 9.89 18.89
N GLY A 438 -26.69 10.22 17.74
CA GLY A 438 -26.59 9.48 16.48
C GLY A 438 -25.29 9.75 15.72
N GLN A 439 -24.86 8.78 14.90
CA GLN A 439 -23.73 8.95 13.98
C GLN A 439 -24.23 9.53 12.65
N LYS A 440 -23.49 10.51 12.09
CA LYS A 440 -23.74 11.01 10.72
C LYS A 440 -23.70 9.87 9.69
N PRO A 441 -24.37 10.00 8.54
CA PRO A 441 -24.23 9.07 7.41
C PRO A 441 -22.77 8.85 6.96
N THR A 442 -21.90 9.82 7.22
CA THR A 442 -20.49 9.81 6.84
C THR A 442 -19.57 9.91 8.06
N ASN A 443 -18.34 9.42 7.91
CA ASN A 443 -17.28 9.55 8.92
C ASN A 443 -16.28 10.63 8.48
N ASP A 444 -16.36 11.79 9.10
CA ASP A 444 -15.53 12.97 8.75
C ASP A 444 -14.03 12.79 9.01
N PHE A 445 -13.63 11.77 9.76
CA PHE A 445 -12.24 11.57 10.17
C PHE A 445 -11.54 10.43 9.43
N VAL A 446 -12.25 9.71 8.55
CA VAL A 446 -11.71 8.57 7.82
C VAL A 446 -11.93 8.79 6.33
N ALA A 447 -10.83 8.96 5.59
CA ALA A 447 -10.86 8.99 4.13
C ALA A 447 -11.08 7.57 3.58
N ARG A 448 -11.82 7.46 2.49
CA ARG A 448 -11.92 6.22 1.71
C ARG A 448 -10.65 6.00 0.92
N ASN A 449 -10.41 4.73 0.62
CA ASN A 449 -9.52 4.40 -0.48
C ASN A 449 -10.18 4.76 -1.80
N ALA A 450 -9.37 5.22 -2.75
CA ALA A 450 -9.82 5.48 -4.11
C ALA A 450 -10.46 4.21 -4.72
N PRO A 451 -11.63 4.30 -5.38
CA PRO A 451 -12.28 3.15 -5.98
C PRO A 451 -11.41 2.49 -7.04
N SER A 452 -11.00 1.24 -6.82
CA SER A 452 -10.08 0.51 -7.70
C SER A 452 -10.78 -0.16 -8.89
N ASN A 453 -12.02 -0.62 -8.70
CA ASN A 453 -12.77 -1.44 -9.68
C ASN A 453 -14.10 -0.81 -10.13
N VAL A 454 -14.26 0.50 -9.93
CA VAL A 454 -15.47 1.21 -10.34
C VAL A 454 -15.23 1.87 -11.68
N ASN A 455 -16.13 1.65 -12.63
CA ASN A 455 -16.06 2.28 -13.95
C ASN A 455 -16.69 3.66 -13.94
N CYS A 456 -16.18 4.55 -14.79
CA CYS A 456 -16.79 5.86 -14.93
C CYS A 456 -18.24 5.76 -15.42
N GLY A 457 -19.14 6.46 -14.72
CA GLY A 457 -20.58 6.42 -14.96
C GLY A 457 -21.30 5.22 -14.34
N ALA A 458 -20.60 4.41 -13.52
CA ALA A 458 -21.26 3.42 -12.67
C ALA A 458 -22.27 4.10 -11.74
N THR A 459 -23.29 3.36 -11.36
CA THR A 459 -24.30 3.78 -10.38
C THR A 459 -23.61 4.24 -9.09
N PRO A 460 -23.73 5.51 -8.67
CA PRO A 460 -23.08 6.03 -7.47
C PRO A 460 -23.51 5.30 -6.20
N THR A 461 -22.79 5.50 -5.10
CA THR A 461 -23.27 5.17 -3.75
C THR A 461 -24.58 5.89 -3.44
N LYS A 462 -25.43 5.31 -2.59
CA LYS A 462 -26.78 5.82 -2.33
C LYS A 462 -26.77 7.26 -1.82
N VAL A 463 -25.85 7.61 -0.92
CA VAL A 463 -25.66 8.99 -0.45
C VAL A 463 -25.32 9.99 -1.57
N VAL A 464 -24.61 9.56 -2.62
CA VAL A 464 -24.30 10.39 -3.80
C VAL A 464 -25.47 10.39 -4.80
N GLN A 465 -26.17 9.26 -4.95
CA GLN A 465 -27.36 9.19 -5.82
C GLN A 465 -28.50 10.07 -5.35
N ASP A 466 -28.68 10.18 -4.03
CA ASP A 466 -29.75 10.98 -3.43
C ASP A 466 -29.45 12.50 -3.50
N ALA A 467 -28.30 12.88 -4.06
CA ALA A 467 -27.88 14.26 -4.29
C ALA A 467 -28.56 14.90 -5.49
N PRO A 468 -28.78 16.22 -5.48
CA PRO A 468 -29.07 16.96 -6.71
C PRO A 468 -27.98 16.63 -7.74
N THR A 469 -28.38 16.02 -8.85
CA THR A 469 -27.45 15.53 -9.87
C THR A 469 -26.66 16.69 -10.48
N LEU A 470 -25.33 16.58 -10.52
CA LEU A 470 -24.49 17.43 -11.39
C LEU A 470 -24.93 17.20 -12.83
N ASN A 471 -25.72 18.12 -13.38
CA ASN A 471 -26.10 18.08 -14.79
C ASN A 471 -24.96 18.67 -15.62
N ILE A 472 -23.91 17.89 -15.86
CA ILE A 472 -22.76 18.31 -16.67
C ILE A 472 -23.20 18.29 -18.14
N ALA A 473 -23.47 19.48 -18.70
CA ALA A 473 -23.74 19.62 -20.12
C ALA A 473 -22.53 19.15 -20.95
N ALA A 474 -22.78 18.53 -22.10
CA ALA A 474 -21.72 18.14 -23.03
C ALA A 474 -20.97 19.40 -23.53
N ALA A 475 -19.64 19.39 -23.46
CA ALA A 475 -18.80 20.46 -24.01
C ALA A 475 -18.65 20.32 -25.53
N ASN A 476 -18.60 21.45 -26.26
CA ASN A 476 -18.37 21.46 -27.70
C ASN A 476 -16.91 21.11 -28.04
N ALA A 477 -16.69 20.35 -29.12
CA ALA A 477 -15.36 19.97 -29.57
C ALA A 477 -14.52 21.19 -29.99
N ALA A 478 -13.30 21.32 -29.46
CA ALA A 478 -12.34 22.34 -29.86
C ALA A 478 -11.23 21.75 -30.77
N ASN A 479 -11.00 22.41 -31.90
CA ASN A 479 -9.80 22.35 -32.75
C ASN A 479 -9.17 20.97 -33.00
N GLY A 480 -9.75 20.17 -33.90
CA GLY A 480 -9.03 19.16 -34.68
C GLY A 480 -8.55 17.90 -33.96
N TYR A 481 -8.77 17.78 -32.64
CA TYR A 481 -8.57 16.55 -31.87
C TYR A 481 -9.92 15.90 -31.59
N THR A 482 -10.08 14.63 -31.95
CA THR A 482 -11.30 13.84 -31.73
C THR A 482 -11.44 13.48 -30.24
N THR A 483 -11.95 14.40 -29.43
CA THR A 483 -12.40 14.08 -28.07
C THR A 483 -13.90 13.76 -28.10
N THR A 484 -14.26 12.51 -27.85
CA THR A 484 -15.66 12.10 -27.63
C THR A 484 -16.03 12.46 -26.20
N VAL A 485 -16.61 13.65 -25.99
CA VAL A 485 -17.14 14.04 -24.68
C VAL A 485 -18.59 13.55 -24.59
N ASP A 486 -18.85 12.52 -23.77
CA ASP A 486 -20.21 11.99 -23.53
C ASP A 486 -20.90 12.63 -22.30
N GLY A 487 -20.28 13.67 -21.73
CA GLY A 487 -20.74 14.37 -20.51
C GLY A 487 -20.30 13.71 -19.19
N LYS A 488 -19.75 12.49 -19.21
CA LYS A 488 -19.29 11.76 -18.01
C LYS A 488 -17.77 11.72 -17.87
N ARG A 489 -17.04 11.90 -18.97
CA ARG A 489 -15.57 11.79 -19.08
C ARG A 489 -14.98 12.97 -19.82
N VAL A 490 -13.72 13.29 -19.51
CA VAL A 490 -12.91 14.27 -20.25
C VAL A 490 -11.59 13.62 -20.65
N SER A 491 -11.13 13.89 -21.88
CA SER A 491 -9.82 13.47 -22.39
C SER A 491 -8.95 14.67 -22.69
N VAL A 492 -7.68 14.59 -22.32
CA VAL A 492 -6.66 15.63 -22.56
C VAL A 492 -5.41 14.99 -23.16
N ALA A 493 -4.80 15.70 -24.10
CA ALA A 493 -3.47 15.36 -24.61
C ALA A 493 -2.40 16.11 -23.80
N GLY A 494 -1.20 15.56 -23.75
CA GLY A 494 -0.09 16.17 -23.05
C GLY A 494 1.25 15.52 -23.32
N ASP A 495 2.24 15.97 -22.57
CA ASP A 495 3.64 15.55 -22.64
C ASP A 495 4.11 15.07 -21.27
N LEU A 496 4.79 13.94 -21.24
CA LEU A 496 5.43 13.38 -20.07
C LEU A 496 6.95 13.46 -20.20
N LEU A 497 7.58 14.15 -19.25
CA LEU A 497 9.02 14.23 -19.09
C LEU A 497 9.40 13.58 -17.76
N VAL A 498 10.15 12.48 -17.81
CA VAL A 498 10.73 11.87 -16.61
C VAL A 498 12.07 12.56 -16.34
N ASN A 499 12.19 13.19 -15.17
CA ASN A 499 13.41 13.86 -14.74
C ASN A 499 14.43 12.80 -14.29
N ASN A 500 15.44 13.19 -13.51
CA ASN A 500 16.42 12.23 -12.97
C ASN A 500 15.80 11.40 -11.85
N ILE A 501 15.25 10.23 -12.19
CA ILE A 501 14.77 9.25 -11.21
C ILE A 501 15.89 8.29 -10.83
N SER A 502 15.84 7.77 -9.62
CA SER A 502 16.81 6.80 -9.14
C SER A 502 16.16 5.53 -8.58
N ALA A 503 16.67 4.40 -9.06
CA ALA A 503 16.15 3.09 -8.71
C ALA A 503 17.22 2.19 -8.09
N ASP A 504 16.82 1.34 -7.15
CA ASP A 504 17.55 0.13 -6.79
C ASP A 504 17.06 -1.04 -7.66
N VAL A 505 18.00 -1.83 -8.17
CA VAL A 505 17.70 -3.11 -8.84
C VAL A 505 17.94 -4.23 -7.82
N LEU A 506 16.85 -4.87 -7.39
CA LEU A 506 16.83 -5.88 -6.34
C LEU A 506 16.70 -7.28 -6.94
N ILE A 507 17.32 -8.28 -6.34
CA ILE A 507 17.16 -9.68 -6.73
C ILE A 507 15.83 -10.21 -6.20
N GLY A 508 15.04 -10.82 -7.09
CA GLY A 508 13.77 -11.48 -6.79
C GLY A 508 12.55 -10.63 -7.11
N ASP A 509 11.50 -11.29 -7.60
CA ASP A 509 10.14 -10.77 -7.61
C ASP A 509 9.57 -10.96 -6.20
N ALA A 510 9.52 -9.88 -5.42
CA ALA A 510 8.65 -9.85 -4.25
C ALA A 510 7.27 -9.36 -4.70
N ASP A 511 6.59 -10.13 -5.56
CA ASP A 511 5.16 -9.95 -5.73
C ASP A 511 4.51 -10.46 -4.44
N ALA A 512 3.54 -9.70 -3.90
CA ALA A 512 2.60 -10.32 -2.98
C ALA A 512 1.97 -11.53 -3.70
N PRO A 513 1.63 -12.62 -2.99
CA PRO A 513 0.86 -13.70 -3.59
C PRO A 513 -0.36 -13.11 -4.33
N ALA A 514 -0.74 -13.70 -5.46
CA ALA A 514 -1.96 -13.32 -6.15
C ALA A 514 -3.16 -13.37 -5.18
N ALA A 515 -4.18 -12.54 -5.42
CA ALA A 515 -5.43 -12.58 -4.65
C ALA A 515 -5.91 -14.04 -4.57
N SER A 516 -6.16 -14.50 -3.35
CA SER A 516 -6.35 -15.92 -3.12
C SER A 516 -7.82 -16.32 -3.29
N PRO A 517 -8.11 -17.55 -3.74
CA PRO A 517 -9.49 -18.03 -3.79
C PRO A 517 -10.05 -18.15 -2.37
N ALA A 518 -11.28 -17.68 -2.15
CA ALA A 518 -12.00 -17.83 -0.90
C ALA A 518 -12.19 -19.33 -0.55
N SER A 519 -11.99 -19.71 0.71
CA SER A 519 -12.24 -21.09 1.14
C SER A 519 -13.73 -21.36 1.31
N SER A 520 -14.10 -22.64 1.22
CA SER A 520 -15.48 -23.12 1.27
C SER A 520 -15.97 -23.50 2.68
N GLY A 521 -15.17 -23.35 3.74
CA GLY A 521 -15.51 -23.92 5.06
C GLY A 521 -15.22 -23.05 6.27
N TYR A 522 -13.94 -22.86 6.61
CA TYR A 522 -13.53 -22.31 7.90
C TYR A 522 -12.48 -21.22 7.78
N TYR A 523 -12.59 -20.18 8.62
CA TYR A 523 -11.55 -19.20 8.88
C TYR A 523 -10.97 -19.45 10.27
N LEU A 524 -9.67 -19.75 10.35
CA LEU A 524 -8.93 -19.89 11.62
C LEU A 524 -8.11 -18.63 11.93
N ALA A 525 -8.34 -18.04 13.09
CA ALA A 525 -7.56 -16.90 13.58
C ALA A 525 -6.75 -17.31 14.81
N LEU A 526 -5.44 -17.09 14.74
CA LEU A 526 -4.48 -17.31 15.83
C LEU A 526 -3.90 -15.97 16.28
N GLY A 527 -3.65 -15.82 17.58
CA GLY A 527 -2.97 -14.63 18.06
C GLY A 527 -3.20 -14.27 19.51
N ASP A 528 -2.94 -13.01 19.80
CA ASP A 528 -3.07 -12.48 21.15
C ASP A 528 -4.45 -11.84 21.42
N SER A 529 -4.51 -10.87 22.35
CA SER A 529 -5.71 -10.14 22.70
C SER A 529 -6.35 -9.40 21.53
N ILE A 530 -5.56 -8.96 20.56
CA ILE A 530 -6.08 -8.25 19.39
C ILE A 530 -6.82 -9.23 18.46
N ALA A 531 -6.34 -10.46 18.31
CA ALA A 531 -7.08 -11.52 17.61
C ALA A 531 -8.38 -11.90 18.35
N TYR A 532 -8.35 -11.94 19.68
CA TYR A 532 -9.56 -12.16 20.49
C TYR A 532 -10.62 -11.05 20.33
N GLY A 533 -10.21 -9.82 19.99
CA GLY A 533 -11.10 -8.65 19.99
C GLY A 533 -11.21 -7.99 21.37
N TYR A 534 -10.20 -8.17 22.23
CA TYR A 534 -10.20 -7.71 23.62
C TYR A 534 -10.35 -6.19 23.74
N ASN A 535 -11.04 -5.77 24.80
CA ASN A 535 -11.12 -4.39 25.26
C ASN A 535 -11.19 -4.39 26.79
N ALA A 536 -10.31 -3.64 27.45
CA ALA A 536 -10.13 -3.71 28.89
C ALA A 536 -11.36 -3.20 29.65
N ALA A 537 -11.95 -2.08 29.22
CA ALA A 537 -13.13 -1.50 29.86
C ALA A 537 -14.34 -2.45 29.77
N GLN A 538 -14.55 -3.09 28.62
CA GLN A 538 -15.61 -4.06 28.45
C GLN A 538 -15.39 -5.33 29.29
N PHE A 539 -14.17 -5.85 29.33
CA PHE A 539 -13.85 -7.02 30.15
C PHE A 539 -14.10 -6.72 31.63
N ALA A 540 -13.61 -5.57 32.12
CA ALA A 540 -13.83 -5.13 33.50
C ALA A 540 -15.32 -4.98 33.84
N ALA A 541 -16.14 -4.50 32.90
CA ALA A 541 -17.58 -4.35 33.09
C ALA A 541 -18.36 -5.68 33.15
N GLN A 542 -17.83 -6.76 32.58
CA GLN A 542 -18.49 -8.06 32.54
C GLN A 542 -17.94 -9.06 33.55
N PHE A 543 -16.70 -8.88 34.02
CA PHE A 543 -16.07 -9.82 34.94
C PHE A 543 -16.83 -9.90 36.28
N PRO A 544 -17.04 -11.10 36.87
CA PRO A 544 -16.53 -12.42 36.47
C PRO A 544 -17.43 -13.19 35.47
N ALA A 545 -18.54 -12.62 35.01
CA ALA A 545 -19.51 -13.26 34.12
C ALA A 545 -19.34 -12.79 32.66
N VAL A 546 -18.14 -13.01 32.10
CA VAL A 546 -17.78 -12.53 30.76
C VAL A 546 -18.57 -13.29 29.69
N ASN A 547 -19.21 -12.55 28.78
CA ASN A 547 -19.86 -13.10 27.60
C ASN A 547 -18.93 -12.97 26.39
N GLN A 548 -18.39 -14.08 25.89
CA GLN A 548 -17.45 -14.06 24.75
C GLN A 548 -18.06 -13.36 23.53
N ALA A 549 -19.34 -13.61 23.23
CA ALA A 549 -20.01 -13.06 22.06
C ALA A 549 -20.06 -11.52 22.04
N SER A 550 -19.94 -10.88 23.21
CA SER A 550 -19.88 -9.42 23.28
C SER A 550 -18.59 -8.84 22.68
N PHE A 551 -17.55 -9.64 22.49
CA PHE A 551 -16.28 -9.25 21.86
C PHE A 551 -16.23 -9.54 20.35
N ASN A 552 -17.34 -9.99 19.75
CA ASN A 552 -17.47 -10.26 18.31
C ASN A 552 -17.48 -8.98 17.43
N TYR A 553 -16.82 -7.92 17.87
CA TYR A 553 -16.49 -6.73 17.07
C TYR A 553 -14.99 -6.62 16.78
N GLY A 554 -14.17 -7.57 17.27
CA GLY A 554 -12.76 -7.67 16.94
C GLY A 554 -12.52 -7.81 15.44
N TYR A 555 -11.28 -7.56 14.98
CA TYR A 555 -10.98 -7.58 13.54
C TYR A 555 -11.29 -8.94 12.91
N VAL A 556 -11.13 -10.03 13.66
CA VAL A 556 -11.44 -11.40 13.21
C VAL A 556 -12.89 -11.51 12.78
N ASN A 557 -13.83 -11.04 13.61
CA ASN A 557 -15.25 -11.10 13.31
C ASN A 557 -15.66 -10.09 12.22
N VAL A 558 -15.07 -8.90 12.20
CA VAL A 558 -15.36 -7.90 11.16
C VAL A 558 -14.87 -8.38 9.79
N PHE A 559 -13.65 -8.92 9.72
CA PHE A 559 -13.10 -9.51 8.49
C PHE A 559 -13.89 -10.75 8.06
N ALA A 560 -14.30 -11.60 9.00
CA ALA A 560 -15.16 -12.74 8.70
C ALA A 560 -16.52 -12.30 8.12
N ALA A 561 -17.13 -11.26 8.68
CA ALA A 561 -18.40 -10.72 8.19
C ALA A 561 -18.28 -10.20 6.75
N HIS A 562 -17.13 -9.64 6.37
CA HIS A 562 -16.84 -9.29 4.97
C HIS A 562 -16.84 -10.53 4.07
N MET A 563 -16.03 -11.53 4.43
CA MET A 563 -15.94 -12.78 3.65
C MET A 563 -17.28 -13.53 3.58
N GLN A 564 -18.10 -13.48 4.63
CA GLN A 564 -19.41 -14.11 4.70
C GLN A 564 -20.43 -13.53 3.70
N GLN A 565 -20.20 -12.32 3.17
CA GLN A 565 -21.04 -11.76 2.11
C GLN A 565 -20.95 -12.60 0.82
N SER A 566 -19.78 -13.17 0.54
CA SER A 566 -19.55 -14.04 -0.63
C SER A 566 -19.59 -15.52 -0.29
N ASN A 567 -19.32 -15.89 0.97
CA ASN A 567 -19.45 -17.25 1.49
C ASN A 567 -20.26 -17.28 2.80
N PRO A 568 -21.60 -17.29 2.74
CA PRO A 568 -22.46 -17.32 3.92
C PRO A 568 -22.26 -18.55 4.83
N GLY A 569 -21.63 -19.62 4.32
CA GLY A 569 -21.32 -20.82 5.08
C GLY A 569 -20.00 -20.77 5.86
N LEU A 570 -19.22 -19.69 5.73
CA LEU A 570 -17.92 -19.55 6.39
C LEU A 570 -18.09 -19.51 7.92
N SER A 571 -17.46 -20.46 8.61
CA SER A 571 -17.44 -20.53 10.07
C SER A 571 -16.11 -20.03 10.62
N VAL A 572 -16.17 -19.22 11.69
CA VAL A 572 -14.98 -18.64 12.34
C VAL A 572 -14.54 -19.50 13.51
N VAL A 573 -13.24 -19.76 13.59
CA VAL A 573 -12.55 -20.36 14.73
C VAL A 573 -11.52 -19.35 15.20
N ASN A 574 -11.71 -18.82 16.40
CA ASN A 574 -10.86 -17.78 16.96
C ASN A 574 -10.16 -18.29 18.22
N ASP A 575 -8.88 -18.65 18.07
CA ASP A 575 -8.03 -19.12 19.16
C ASP A 575 -7.31 -17.96 19.87
N GLY A 576 -7.61 -16.72 19.49
CA GLY A 576 -7.00 -15.52 20.07
C GLY A 576 -7.06 -15.55 21.60
N CYS A 577 -5.92 -15.30 22.23
CA CYS A 577 -5.78 -15.33 23.68
C CYS A 577 -5.14 -14.02 24.21
N PRO A 578 -5.83 -13.26 25.07
CA PRO A 578 -5.23 -12.10 25.72
C PRO A 578 -3.94 -12.42 26.47
N GLY A 579 -2.87 -11.66 26.17
CA GLY A 579 -1.54 -11.84 26.75
C GLY A 579 -0.69 -12.97 26.14
N GLU A 580 -1.15 -13.60 25.05
CA GLU A 580 -0.38 -14.62 24.33
C GLU A 580 0.94 -14.07 23.78
N LYS A 581 2.01 -14.86 23.88
CA LYS A 581 3.33 -14.59 23.31
C LYS A 581 3.67 -15.59 22.22
N THR A 582 4.61 -15.26 21.35
CA THR A 582 5.05 -16.21 20.30
C THR A 582 5.50 -17.56 20.86
N ASN A 583 6.17 -17.57 22.02
CA ASN A 583 6.62 -18.79 22.67
C ASN A 583 5.48 -19.60 23.32
N SER A 584 4.51 -18.93 23.96
CA SER A 584 3.38 -19.64 24.59
C SER A 584 2.35 -20.10 23.56
N LEU A 585 2.23 -19.42 22.41
CA LEU A 585 1.45 -19.89 21.27
C LEU A 585 1.97 -21.25 20.78
N LEU A 586 3.30 -21.40 20.70
CA LEU A 586 3.96 -22.66 20.34
C LEU A 586 3.82 -23.73 21.44
N ASN A 587 4.20 -23.40 22.67
CA ASN A 587 4.51 -24.38 23.71
C ASN A 587 3.47 -24.47 24.83
N GLY A 588 2.45 -23.60 24.81
CA GLY A 588 1.45 -23.48 25.87
C GLY A 588 1.97 -22.69 27.07
N PHE A 589 1.12 -22.56 28.09
CA PHE A 589 1.44 -21.92 29.36
C PHE A 589 1.08 -22.83 30.55
N ASN A 590 1.69 -22.59 31.72
CA ASN A 590 1.52 -23.43 32.91
C ASN A 590 0.04 -23.41 33.41
N PRO A 591 -0.64 -24.56 33.44
CA PRO A 591 -2.08 -24.67 33.64
C PRO A 591 -2.58 -24.41 35.07
N GLY A 592 -1.71 -24.21 36.06
CA GLY A 592 -2.09 -24.12 37.48
C GLY A 592 -3.13 -23.05 37.84
N GLY A 593 -3.34 -22.05 36.97
CA GLY A 593 -4.35 -21.00 37.15
C GLY A 593 -5.55 -21.05 36.18
N GLY A 594 -5.57 -21.96 35.20
CA GLY A 594 -6.62 -21.97 34.16
C GLY A 594 -6.65 -20.71 33.28
N LEU A 595 -5.53 -20.00 33.16
CA LEU A 595 -5.39 -18.73 32.42
C LEU A 595 -4.60 -18.94 31.14
N CYS A 596 -5.07 -18.33 30.04
CA CYS A 596 -4.37 -18.32 28.76
C CYS A 596 -3.39 -17.12 28.75
N GLY A 597 -2.20 -17.26 28.14
CA GLY A 597 -1.21 -16.18 28.11
C GLY A 597 -0.54 -15.91 29.48
N LYS A 598 0.78 -15.70 29.48
CA LYS A 598 1.53 -15.49 30.73
C LYS A 598 1.25 -14.11 31.31
N GLY A 599 0.60 -14.05 32.48
CA GLY A 599 0.37 -12.83 33.25
C GLY A 599 -0.83 -12.01 32.80
N SER A 600 -1.66 -12.56 31.91
CA SER A 600 -2.85 -11.89 31.36
C SER A 600 -4.01 -11.76 32.36
N GLY A 601 -4.10 -12.70 33.32
CA GLY A 601 -5.30 -12.84 34.15
C GLY A 601 -6.52 -13.38 33.39
N PHE A 602 -6.40 -13.77 32.11
CA PHE A 602 -7.53 -14.12 31.24
C PHE A 602 -7.86 -15.63 31.28
N PRO A 603 -9.03 -16.04 31.79
CA PRO A 603 -9.39 -17.46 31.90
C PRO A 603 -9.66 -18.15 30.56
N TYR A 604 -9.20 -19.39 30.41
CA TYR A 604 -9.52 -20.25 29.25
C TYR A 604 -11.03 -20.41 29.02
N ALA A 605 -11.81 -20.40 30.10
CA ALA A 605 -13.27 -20.50 30.04
C ALA A 605 -13.93 -19.37 29.23
N PHE A 606 -13.24 -18.25 29.02
CA PHE A 606 -13.74 -17.10 28.26
C PHE A 606 -13.10 -16.97 26.87
N LEU A 607 -12.33 -17.96 26.40
CA LEU A 607 -11.89 -17.98 25.00
C LEU A 607 -13.10 -18.16 24.07
N HIS A 608 -13.05 -17.55 22.89
CA HIS A 608 -14.06 -17.76 21.83
C HIS A 608 -14.09 -19.22 21.39
N HIS A 609 -12.91 -19.79 21.14
CA HIS A 609 -12.72 -21.22 20.94
C HIS A 609 -11.89 -21.78 22.10
N ASN A 610 -12.51 -22.61 22.93
CA ASN A 610 -11.83 -23.20 24.08
C ASN A 610 -11.07 -24.46 23.67
N TYR A 611 -9.76 -24.32 23.50
CA TYR A 611 -8.86 -25.41 23.14
C TYR A 611 -8.31 -26.20 24.34
N GLY A 612 -8.84 -25.99 25.55
CA GLY A 612 -8.51 -26.78 26.74
C GLY A 612 -7.31 -26.25 27.55
N VAL A 613 -7.44 -26.32 28.88
CA VAL A 613 -6.45 -25.79 29.83
C VAL A 613 -5.09 -26.50 29.65
N GLY A 614 -4.04 -25.71 29.44
CA GLY A 614 -2.67 -26.20 29.27
C GLY A 614 -2.30 -26.59 27.83
N ASN A 615 -3.28 -26.66 26.92
CA ASN A 615 -2.98 -26.79 25.49
C ASN A 615 -2.51 -25.45 24.92
N SER A 616 -1.69 -25.51 23.87
CA SER A 616 -1.25 -24.33 23.13
C SER A 616 -2.14 -24.08 21.91
N GLN A 617 -2.21 -22.82 21.47
CA GLN A 617 -2.87 -22.51 20.19
C GLN A 617 -2.26 -23.29 19.03
N MET A 618 -0.94 -23.51 19.03
CA MET A 618 -0.29 -24.31 17.98
C MET A 618 -0.79 -25.75 17.97
N GLN A 619 -0.94 -26.36 19.15
CA GLN A 619 -1.45 -27.73 19.27
C GLN A 619 -2.90 -27.82 18.78
N ASP A 620 -3.74 -26.85 19.16
CA ASP A 620 -5.12 -26.80 18.70
C ASP A 620 -5.23 -26.57 17.20
N ALA A 621 -4.52 -25.56 16.68
CA ALA A 621 -4.50 -25.25 15.26
C ALA A 621 -4.07 -26.46 14.41
N VAL A 622 -3.02 -27.19 14.82
CA VAL A 622 -2.59 -28.40 14.12
C VAL A 622 -3.67 -29.49 14.16
N ASN A 623 -4.32 -29.70 15.30
CA ASN A 623 -5.42 -30.68 15.42
C ASN A 623 -6.62 -30.26 14.55
N TRP A 624 -7.00 -28.98 14.61
CA TRP A 624 -8.09 -28.40 13.84
C TRP A 624 -7.86 -28.54 12.33
N LEU A 625 -6.68 -28.15 11.85
CA LEU A 625 -6.33 -28.19 10.42
C LEU A 625 -6.27 -29.61 9.87
N ASN A 626 -5.85 -30.59 10.68
CA ASN A 626 -5.92 -32.01 10.29
C ASN A 626 -7.37 -32.51 10.17
N ALA A 627 -8.27 -32.05 11.05
CA ALA A 627 -9.68 -32.40 11.00
C ALA A 627 -10.46 -31.62 9.92
N HIS A 628 -10.01 -30.40 9.58
CA HIS A 628 -10.68 -29.46 8.69
C HIS A 628 -9.71 -28.95 7.60
N PRO A 629 -9.33 -29.79 6.63
CA PRO A 629 -8.33 -29.44 5.60
C PRO A 629 -8.76 -28.30 4.67
N ASN A 630 -10.04 -27.92 4.67
CA ASN A 630 -10.60 -26.79 3.90
C ASN A 630 -10.55 -25.46 4.68
N THR A 631 -9.78 -25.38 5.77
CA THR A 631 -9.64 -24.15 6.56
C THR A 631 -8.74 -23.14 5.83
N SER A 632 -9.33 -22.00 5.43
CA SER A 632 -8.64 -20.83 4.87
C SER A 632 -9.60 -19.62 4.90
N PRO A 633 -9.13 -18.38 5.16
CA PRO A 633 -7.76 -18.03 5.49
C PRO A 633 -7.33 -18.52 6.89
N ILE A 634 -6.02 -18.41 7.15
CA ILE A 634 -5.41 -18.56 8.47
C ILE A 634 -4.71 -17.23 8.79
N THR A 635 -5.22 -16.50 9.80
CA THR A 635 -4.61 -15.24 10.21
C THR A 635 -3.76 -15.43 11.47
N LEU A 636 -2.66 -14.68 11.55
CA LEU A 636 -1.75 -14.68 12.69
C LEU A 636 -1.44 -13.26 13.12
N ASN A 637 -1.73 -12.94 14.38
CA ASN A 637 -1.34 -11.70 15.02
C ASN A 637 -0.68 -11.97 16.37
N ILE A 638 0.64 -11.80 16.46
CA ILE A 638 1.39 -12.17 17.65
C ILE A 638 2.71 -11.38 17.73
N GLY A 639 3.23 -11.20 18.95
CA GLY A 639 4.56 -10.61 19.20
C GLY A 639 4.54 -9.31 20.00
N ALA A 640 3.38 -8.65 20.15
CA ALA A 640 3.27 -7.44 20.96
C ALA A 640 3.56 -7.71 22.44
N ASN A 641 3.00 -8.80 22.99
CA ASN A 641 3.24 -9.18 24.39
C ASN A 641 4.68 -9.62 24.66
N ASP A 642 5.36 -10.20 23.66
CA ASP A 642 6.80 -10.50 23.76
C ASP A 642 7.61 -9.22 23.95
N LEU A 643 7.24 -8.15 23.22
CA LEU A 643 7.90 -6.85 23.31
C LEU A 643 7.56 -6.14 24.62
N LEU A 644 6.28 -6.13 25.03
CA LEU A 644 5.83 -5.49 26.27
C LEU A 644 6.46 -6.13 27.51
N ASP A 645 6.59 -7.46 27.56
CA ASP A 645 7.29 -8.16 28.65
C ASP A 645 8.74 -7.73 28.76
N PHE A 646 9.44 -7.67 27.62
CA PHE A 646 10.83 -7.23 27.55
C PHE A 646 10.98 -5.78 28.02
N LEU A 647 10.13 -4.89 27.52
CA LEU A 647 10.14 -3.47 27.88
C LEU A 647 9.85 -3.27 29.37
N SER A 648 8.87 -4.00 29.91
CA SER A 648 8.52 -3.98 31.34
C SER A 648 9.69 -4.46 32.21
N ALA A 649 10.38 -5.53 31.81
CA ALA A 649 11.59 -6.00 32.49
C ALA A 649 12.73 -4.96 32.47
N CYS A 650 12.74 -4.07 31.49
CA CYS A 650 13.64 -2.93 31.41
C CYS A 650 13.08 -1.65 32.08
N GLY A 651 11.95 -1.71 32.81
CA GLY A 651 11.39 -0.59 33.57
C GLY A 651 10.48 0.37 32.78
N PHE A 652 10.01 -0.01 31.58
CA PHE A 652 8.98 0.73 30.85
C PHE A 652 7.62 0.64 31.59
N PRO A 653 6.77 1.70 31.59
CA PRO A 653 6.92 3.00 30.93
C PRO A 653 7.71 4.05 31.72
N ALA A 654 8.09 3.77 32.97
CA ALA A 654 8.75 4.74 33.85
C ALA A 654 10.19 5.11 33.44
N ALA A 655 10.88 4.24 32.69
CA ALA A 655 12.26 4.41 32.26
C ALA A 655 12.43 4.35 30.72
N ALA A 656 11.71 5.24 30.01
CA ALA A 656 11.76 5.43 28.55
C ALA A 656 13.10 6.02 28.05
N ALA A 657 14.22 5.34 28.32
CA ALA A 657 15.57 5.54 27.75
C ALA A 657 16.58 4.57 28.39
N ASN A 658 16.15 3.39 28.86
CA ASN A 658 17.01 2.49 29.61
C ASN A 658 18.01 1.76 28.69
N PRO A 659 19.33 1.76 28.99
CA PRO A 659 20.34 0.96 28.26
C PRO A 659 20.01 -0.54 28.13
N CYS A 660 19.19 -1.10 29.04
CA CYS A 660 18.62 -2.44 28.93
C CYS A 660 17.88 -2.65 27.60
N ILE A 661 17.09 -1.65 27.17
CA ILE A 661 16.28 -1.72 25.96
C ILE A 661 17.19 -1.74 24.73
N SER A 662 18.11 -0.79 24.61
CA SER A 662 19.00 -0.71 23.44
C SER A 662 19.94 -1.93 23.32
N ALA A 663 20.31 -2.55 24.44
CA ALA A 663 21.11 -3.78 24.44
C ALA A 663 20.31 -5.03 24.06
N GLY A 664 19.04 -5.13 24.46
CA GLY A 664 18.23 -6.35 24.32
C GLY A 664 17.25 -6.37 23.13
N LEU A 665 16.86 -5.21 22.60
CA LEU A 665 15.75 -5.09 21.64
C LEU A 665 15.94 -5.97 20.39
N GLN A 666 17.13 -5.94 19.79
CA GLN A 666 17.40 -6.72 18.59
C GLN A 666 17.31 -8.23 18.86
N SER A 667 17.74 -8.69 20.04
CA SER A 667 17.61 -10.09 20.44
C SER A 667 16.14 -10.48 20.62
N GLN A 668 15.34 -9.57 21.17
CA GLN A 668 13.90 -9.78 21.31
C GLN A 668 13.21 -9.86 19.95
N PHE A 669 13.53 -8.95 19.02
CA PHE A 669 13.03 -9.02 17.64
C PHE A 669 13.40 -10.34 16.96
N ASN A 670 14.66 -10.78 17.11
CA ASN A 670 15.10 -12.07 16.55
C ASN A 670 14.29 -13.24 17.10
N THR A 671 13.96 -13.21 18.40
CA THR A 671 13.17 -14.26 19.07
C THR A 671 11.75 -14.30 18.54
N ILE A 672 11.07 -13.15 18.46
CA ILE A 672 9.71 -13.03 17.89
C ILE A 672 9.70 -13.60 16.47
N VAL A 673 10.66 -13.17 15.63
CA VAL A 673 10.74 -13.56 14.22
C VAL A 673 11.05 -15.05 14.05
N ALA A 674 11.92 -15.62 14.88
CA ALA A 674 12.25 -17.04 14.85
C ALA A 674 11.05 -17.91 15.26
N ASN A 675 10.30 -17.49 16.28
CA ASN A 675 9.10 -18.19 16.71
C ASN A 675 7.99 -18.06 15.67
N THR A 676 7.75 -16.87 15.09
CA THR A 676 6.80 -16.69 13.98
C THR A 676 7.14 -17.58 12.78
N ASN A 677 8.42 -17.71 12.43
CA ASN A 677 8.87 -18.65 11.41
C ASN A 677 8.56 -20.11 11.78
N THR A 678 8.77 -20.49 13.04
CA THR A 678 8.42 -21.85 13.53
C THR A 678 6.90 -22.08 13.47
N ILE A 679 6.11 -21.07 13.82
CA ILE A 679 4.65 -21.11 13.76
C ILE A 679 4.19 -21.39 12.33
N LEU A 680 4.66 -20.59 11.36
CA LEU A 680 4.28 -20.76 9.96
C LEU A 680 4.76 -22.10 9.38
N ASN A 681 5.95 -22.60 9.76
CA ASN A 681 6.42 -23.93 9.35
C ASN A 681 5.47 -25.03 9.83
N ASN A 682 5.03 -24.99 11.08
CA ASN A 682 4.14 -26.00 11.66
C ASN A 682 2.74 -25.96 11.01
N LEU A 683 2.18 -24.77 10.82
CA LEU A 683 0.88 -24.62 10.16
C LEU A 683 0.93 -25.10 8.71
N GLN A 684 1.97 -24.73 7.96
CA GLN A 684 2.11 -25.11 6.55
C GLN A 684 2.45 -26.59 6.34
N ALA A 685 2.97 -27.27 7.37
CA ALA A 685 3.16 -28.71 7.33
C ALA A 685 1.83 -29.46 7.22
N VAL A 686 0.74 -28.91 7.78
CA VAL A 686 -0.59 -29.55 7.79
C VAL A 686 -1.62 -28.88 6.88
N ALA A 687 -1.45 -27.59 6.55
CA ALA A 687 -2.31 -26.84 5.66
C ALA A 687 -1.52 -26.07 4.57
N PRO A 688 -0.70 -26.75 3.73
CA PRO A 688 0.23 -26.11 2.80
C PRO A 688 -0.42 -25.20 1.74
N ASN A 689 -1.73 -25.33 1.53
CA ASN A 689 -2.50 -24.59 0.52
C ASN A 689 -3.41 -23.51 1.12
N ALA A 690 -3.40 -23.30 2.43
CA ALA A 690 -4.23 -22.27 3.05
C ALA A 690 -3.70 -20.86 2.77
N ASN A 691 -4.59 -19.86 2.80
CA ASN A 691 -4.22 -18.46 2.64
C ASN A 691 -3.76 -17.89 3.98
N TYR A 692 -2.47 -17.63 4.11
CA TYR A 692 -1.90 -17.11 5.35
C TYR A 692 -1.82 -15.60 5.31
N ALA A 693 -2.24 -14.92 6.38
CA ALA A 693 -2.02 -13.50 6.58
C ALA A 693 -1.42 -13.23 7.96
N VAL A 694 -0.27 -12.56 7.98
CA VAL A 694 0.47 -12.26 9.21
C VAL A 694 0.45 -10.76 9.45
N MET A 695 -0.08 -10.34 10.60
CA MET A 695 -0.11 -8.94 10.99
C MET A 695 1.15 -8.56 11.75
N GLY A 696 1.70 -7.40 11.42
CA GLY A 696 2.70 -6.72 12.24
C GLY A 696 2.08 -6.15 13.52
N VAL A 697 2.78 -5.22 14.14
CA VAL A 697 2.31 -4.50 15.34
C VAL A 697 2.28 -3.00 15.08
N TYR A 698 1.47 -2.25 15.82
CA TYR A 698 1.47 -0.78 15.83
C TYR A 698 2.08 -0.25 17.13
N ASN A 699 2.32 1.06 17.20
CA ASN A 699 2.86 1.71 18.40
C ASN A 699 1.76 2.46 19.17
N PRO A 700 1.22 1.91 20.27
CA PRO A 700 0.22 2.61 21.10
C PRO A 700 0.83 3.69 22.01
N TYR A 701 2.15 3.84 22.05
CA TYR A 701 2.86 4.72 22.96
C TYR A 701 3.71 5.77 22.21
N PRO A 702 3.09 6.65 21.39
CA PRO A 702 3.82 7.73 20.75
C PRO A 702 4.61 8.52 21.80
N THR A 703 5.85 8.87 21.48
CA THR A 703 6.83 9.62 22.30
C THR A 703 7.46 8.89 23.50
N LEU A 704 6.92 7.74 23.94
CA LEU A 704 7.44 7.03 25.11
C LEU A 704 8.39 5.87 24.79
N LEU A 705 8.48 5.45 23.53
CA LEU A 705 9.33 4.35 23.09
C LEU A 705 10.59 4.81 22.33
N ALA A 706 11.15 5.98 22.68
CA ALA A 706 12.42 6.44 22.10
C ALA A 706 13.60 5.60 22.63
N ILE A 707 14.30 4.89 21.73
CA ILE A 707 15.41 3.98 22.06
C ILE A 707 16.69 4.52 21.41
N GLY A 708 17.41 5.39 22.13
CA GLY A 708 18.59 6.06 21.58
C GLY A 708 18.23 6.91 20.35
N PRO A 709 18.85 6.72 19.17
CA PRO A 709 18.51 7.48 17.96
C PRO A 709 17.28 6.93 17.20
N ILE A 710 16.69 5.82 17.64
CA ILE A 710 15.55 5.18 16.96
C ILE A 710 14.26 5.57 17.70
N THR A 711 13.29 6.10 16.97
CA THR A 711 11.95 6.43 17.50
C THR A 711 11.16 5.13 17.78
N GLY A 712 10.11 5.19 18.59
CA GLY A 712 9.23 4.05 18.84
C GLY A 712 8.63 3.48 17.56
N ASP A 713 8.16 4.35 16.66
CA ASP A 713 7.66 3.94 15.34
C ASP A 713 8.75 3.34 14.47
N GLY A 714 9.98 3.87 14.55
CA GLY A 714 11.14 3.32 13.86
C GLY A 714 11.48 1.91 14.34
N ALA A 715 11.37 1.64 15.64
CA ALA A 715 11.58 0.33 16.22
C ALA A 715 10.48 -0.66 15.79
N ILE A 716 9.21 -0.23 15.80
CA ILE A 716 8.10 -1.06 15.32
C ILE A 716 8.21 -1.32 13.81
N ALA A 717 8.56 -0.32 13.01
CA ALA A 717 8.80 -0.48 11.58
C ALA A 717 9.92 -1.51 11.31
N GLN A 718 10.96 -1.53 12.14
CA GLN A 718 12.03 -2.51 12.05
C GLN A 718 11.51 -3.94 12.34
N LEU A 719 10.74 -4.14 13.41
CA LEU A 719 10.14 -5.43 13.73
C LEU A 719 9.18 -5.88 12.62
N ASN A 720 8.28 -5.00 12.17
CA ASN A 720 7.32 -5.28 11.10
C ASN A 720 8.04 -5.67 9.80
N SER A 721 9.15 -5.01 9.46
CA SER A 721 9.99 -5.38 8.31
C SER A 721 10.55 -6.80 8.43
N MET A 722 10.97 -7.21 9.63
CA MET A 722 11.48 -8.56 9.87
C MET A 722 10.36 -9.62 9.81
N ILE A 723 9.19 -9.35 10.41
CA ILE A 723 8.00 -10.22 10.33
C ILE A 723 7.54 -10.35 8.88
N ARG A 724 7.45 -9.24 8.14
CA ARG A 724 7.12 -9.22 6.70
C ARG A 724 8.06 -10.09 5.88
N SER A 725 9.36 -10.06 6.19
CA SER A 725 10.35 -10.90 5.49
C SER A 725 10.04 -12.39 5.66
N ILE A 726 9.65 -12.82 6.86
CA ILE A 726 9.26 -14.21 7.12
C ILE A 726 7.90 -14.54 6.49
N ALA A 727 6.90 -13.67 6.62
CA ALA A 727 5.60 -13.86 5.98
C ALA A 727 5.74 -14.09 4.46
N ILE A 728 6.51 -13.24 3.77
CA ILE A 728 6.78 -13.38 2.32
C ILE A 728 7.54 -14.68 2.00
N GLN A 729 8.49 -15.10 2.83
CA GLN A 729 9.22 -16.37 2.63
C GLN A 729 8.29 -17.58 2.68
N HIS A 730 7.23 -17.50 3.46
CA HIS A 730 6.18 -18.49 3.58
C HIS A 730 5.06 -18.32 2.55
N GLY A 731 5.14 -17.34 1.64
CA GLY A 731 4.04 -17.05 0.70
C GLY A 731 2.78 -16.52 1.40
N ALA A 732 2.91 -16.00 2.62
CA ALA A 732 1.84 -15.36 3.36
C ALA A 732 1.72 -13.87 2.99
N HIS A 733 0.52 -13.32 3.11
CA HIS A 733 0.25 -11.89 3.06
C HIS A 733 0.76 -11.22 4.34
N PHE A 734 1.26 -10.00 4.22
CA PHE A 734 1.67 -9.19 5.36
C PHE A 734 0.71 -8.03 5.55
N VAL A 735 0.16 -7.90 6.74
CA VAL A 735 -0.78 -6.84 7.15
C VAL A 735 -0.02 -5.86 8.02
N ASP A 736 0.17 -4.62 7.56
CA ASP A 736 0.96 -3.61 8.27
C ASP A 736 0.04 -2.58 8.95
N PRO A 737 -0.18 -2.69 10.28
CA PRO A 737 -1.04 -1.75 10.99
C PRO A 737 -0.36 -0.41 11.28
N LEU A 738 0.98 -0.34 11.20
CA LEU A 738 1.73 0.84 11.65
C LEU A 738 1.36 2.12 10.88
N PRO A 739 1.23 2.14 9.53
CA PRO A 739 0.85 3.37 8.82
C PRO A 739 -0.56 3.87 9.11
N VAL A 740 -1.45 3.01 9.60
CA VAL A 740 -2.85 3.37 9.92
C VAL A 740 -2.96 3.89 11.35
N PHE A 741 -2.28 3.25 12.29
CA PHE A 741 -2.32 3.64 13.70
C PHE A 741 -1.32 4.76 14.03
N ASN A 742 -0.21 4.83 13.30
CA ASN A 742 0.89 5.79 13.47
C ASN A 742 1.23 6.50 12.14
N PRO A 743 0.30 7.26 11.54
CA PRO A 743 0.49 7.86 10.21
C PRO A 743 1.53 9.00 10.19
N SER A 744 1.70 9.74 11.27
CA SER A 744 2.69 10.82 11.37
C SER A 744 4.10 10.25 11.36
N GLY A 745 4.43 9.31 12.25
CA GLY A 745 5.74 8.66 12.22
C GLY A 745 5.99 7.88 10.93
N SER A 746 4.97 7.22 10.38
CA SER A 746 5.06 6.50 9.11
C SER A 746 5.32 7.41 7.89
N SER A 747 4.95 8.70 7.98
CA SER A 747 5.21 9.72 6.96
C SER A 747 6.48 10.56 7.23
N GLY A 748 7.25 10.21 8.27
CA GLY A 748 8.46 10.92 8.67
C GLY A 748 8.21 12.19 9.49
N GLY A 749 6.98 12.38 9.98
CA GLY A 749 6.60 13.40 10.96
C GLY A 749 6.97 13.01 12.39
N PRO A 750 6.73 13.90 13.37
CA PRO A 750 7.00 13.63 14.78
C PRO A 750 5.98 12.66 15.38
N GLU A 751 6.39 11.77 16.30
CA GLU A 751 5.48 10.81 16.93
C GLU A 751 4.31 11.47 17.69
N THR A 752 4.46 12.72 18.12
CA THR A 752 3.35 13.49 18.71
C THR A 752 2.17 13.64 17.75
N GLY A 753 2.43 13.62 16.44
CA GLY A 753 1.39 13.68 15.42
C GLY A 753 0.53 12.41 15.32
N ASP A 754 0.95 11.30 15.94
CA ASP A 754 0.17 10.05 15.98
C ASP A 754 -0.88 10.04 17.08
N VAL A 755 -0.72 10.88 18.10
CA VAL A 755 -1.59 10.90 19.29
C VAL A 755 -3.08 10.99 18.94
N PRO A 756 -3.56 11.87 18.04
CA PRO A 756 -4.98 11.93 17.69
C PRO A 756 -5.52 10.62 17.12
N VAL A 757 -4.73 9.94 16.29
CA VAL A 757 -5.13 8.68 15.64
C VAL A 757 -5.07 7.52 16.63
N ILE A 758 -4.05 7.48 17.47
CA ILE A 758 -3.98 6.53 18.59
C ILE A 758 -5.18 6.70 19.53
N CYS A 759 -5.58 7.93 19.86
CA CYS A 759 -6.78 8.18 20.67
C CYS A 759 -8.07 7.69 20.00
N ALA A 760 -8.19 7.83 18.68
CA ALA A 760 -9.39 7.40 17.96
C ALA A 760 -9.45 5.86 17.82
N LEU A 761 -8.31 5.24 17.51
CA LEU A 761 -8.25 3.82 17.16
C LEU A 761 -7.95 2.90 18.33
N THR A 762 -7.59 3.41 19.50
CA THR A 762 -7.32 2.62 20.72
C THR A 762 -7.99 3.23 21.95
N GLY A 763 -7.91 2.56 23.10
CA GLY A 763 -8.34 3.10 24.39
C GLY A 763 -7.26 3.87 25.16
N MET A 764 -6.21 4.36 24.49
CA MET A 764 -5.08 5.04 25.13
C MET A 764 -5.38 6.45 25.67
N CYS A 765 -6.60 6.95 25.46
CA CYS A 765 -7.00 8.31 25.83
C CYS A 765 -8.21 8.33 26.76
N PRO A 766 -8.12 7.73 27.95
CA PRO A 766 -9.22 7.74 28.92
C PRO A 766 -9.53 9.20 29.32
N GLY A 767 -10.80 9.60 29.22
CA GLY A 767 -11.21 10.99 29.45
C GLY A 767 -10.88 11.95 28.30
N GLY A 768 -10.58 11.44 27.11
CA GLY A 768 -10.37 12.24 25.89
C GLY A 768 -8.96 12.77 25.69
N THR A 769 -8.03 12.49 26.60
CA THR A 769 -6.63 12.92 26.51
C THR A 769 -5.70 11.72 26.60
N PHE A 770 -4.66 11.70 25.76
CA PHE A 770 -3.62 10.67 25.79
C PHE A 770 -2.95 10.61 27.16
N ASN A 771 -3.18 9.50 27.86
CA ASN A 771 -2.70 9.34 29.23
C ASN A 771 -2.24 7.89 29.46
N PRO A 772 -1.07 7.52 28.93
CA PRO A 772 -0.53 6.16 29.05
C PRO A 772 -0.21 5.73 30.49
N GLY A 773 -0.16 6.68 31.44
CA GLY A 773 0.02 6.40 32.88
C GLY A 773 -1.28 6.11 33.62
N SER A 774 -2.44 6.30 32.99
CA SER A 774 -3.74 6.01 33.60
C SER A 774 -3.94 4.50 33.74
N PRO A 775 -4.51 4.02 34.86
CA PRO A 775 -4.94 2.62 34.98
C PRO A 775 -6.09 2.26 34.02
N LEU A 776 -6.73 3.26 33.41
CA LEU A 776 -7.78 3.09 32.40
C LEU A 776 -7.23 3.17 30.97
N ALA A 777 -5.94 3.41 30.78
CA ALA A 777 -5.34 3.42 29.44
C ALA A 777 -5.34 1.99 28.88
N ASP A 778 -5.83 1.87 27.64
CA ASP A 778 -5.99 0.58 26.99
C ASP A 778 -5.34 0.60 25.61
N ILE A 779 -4.25 -0.18 25.46
CA ILE A 779 -3.53 -0.32 24.18
C ILE A 779 -4.37 -0.97 23.09
N HIS A 780 -5.44 -1.66 23.47
CA HIS A 780 -6.24 -2.45 22.55
C HIS A 780 -7.08 -1.55 21.62
N PRO A 781 -7.35 -2.00 20.40
CA PRO A 781 -8.13 -1.23 19.45
C PRO A 781 -9.54 -0.91 20.00
N SER A 782 -10.01 0.30 19.69
CA SER A 782 -11.43 0.65 19.79
C SER A 782 -12.23 -0.14 18.75
N LYS A 783 -13.56 -0.07 18.78
CA LYS A 783 -14.40 -0.63 17.69
C LYS A 783 -13.98 -0.07 16.32
N GLN A 784 -13.55 1.20 16.26
CA GLN A 784 -13.05 1.81 15.03
C GLN A 784 -11.66 1.26 14.67
N GLY A 785 -10.78 1.07 15.64
CA GLY A 785 -9.48 0.43 15.42
C GLY A 785 -9.61 -1.00 14.89
N TYR A 786 -10.52 -1.81 15.43
CA TYR A 786 -10.75 -3.17 14.94
C TYR A 786 -11.30 -3.20 13.51
N LYS A 787 -12.16 -2.25 13.13
CA LYS A 787 -12.59 -2.08 11.73
C LYS A 787 -11.41 -1.73 10.83
N ALA A 788 -10.55 -0.81 11.26
CA ALA A 788 -9.36 -0.44 10.49
C ALA A 788 -8.40 -1.62 10.29
N LEU A 789 -8.19 -2.44 11.32
CA LEU A 789 -7.41 -3.68 11.20
C LEU A 789 -8.06 -4.67 10.22
N ALA A 790 -9.38 -4.88 10.30
CA ALA A 790 -10.08 -5.78 9.37
C ALA A 790 -9.92 -5.34 7.91
N SER A 791 -10.06 -4.04 7.62
CA SER A 791 -9.83 -3.50 6.27
C SER A 791 -8.40 -3.68 5.77
N LEU A 792 -7.41 -3.73 6.66
CA LEU A 792 -6.03 -4.05 6.28
C LEU A 792 -5.88 -5.53 5.91
N PHE A 793 -6.60 -6.45 6.57
CA PHE A 793 -6.62 -7.86 6.18
C PHE A 793 -7.31 -8.06 4.82
N GLU A 794 -8.47 -7.42 4.61
CA GLU A 794 -9.16 -7.40 3.31
C GLU A 794 -8.21 -6.91 2.21
N SER A 795 -7.58 -5.74 2.42
CA SER A 795 -6.67 -5.13 1.44
C SER A 795 -5.45 -5.99 1.14
N ALA A 796 -4.86 -6.63 2.16
CA ALA A 796 -3.64 -7.42 1.99
C ALA A 796 -3.90 -8.76 1.30
N THR A 797 -5.06 -9.38 1.54
CA THR A 797 -5.41 -10.73 1.08
C THR A 797 -6.25 -10.73 -0.20
N GLY A 798 -7.01 -9.65 -0.44
CA GLY A 798 -8.00 -9.56 -1.51
C GLY A 798 -9.24 -10.41 -1.28
N LEU A 799 -9.52 -10.76 -0.02
CA LEU A 799 -10.65 -11.59 0.42
C LEU A 799 -11.78 -10.75 1.04
#